data_AF-A0A326U4D7-F1
#
_entry.id   AF-A0A326U4D7-F1
#
_cell.length_a   1.000
_cell.length_b   1.000
_cell.length_c   1.000
_cell.angle_alpha   90.00
_cell.angle_beta   90.00
_cell.angle_gamma   90.00
#
_symmetry.space_group_name_H-M   'P 1'
#
loop_
_entity.id
_entity.type
_entity.pdbx_description
1 polymer ?
#
loop_
_entity_poly.entity_id
_entity_poly.type
_entity_poly.pdbx_seq_one_letter_code
_entity_poly.pdbx_strand_id
1 'polypeptide(L)'
;MSSNNPISFNESGQALYRTSGLDMLNVQPLAQGPVSQIDNAEDETNIFHGEALARDLWGERYGTWIVFCFITGFAFFLILMNLIGQTPGRSFFLKSTSDILQFTGEAIGLFFCLRITFRLYRLTRLLKHDLQQKEGWKHSPNEVASARADYLAARRSFFAWTFLAIAVAVYASGQAIWTSYDVRMDSSAVPYPGVYDIGFVLSYPFFLTGTILLTRRNKAAVGRVRLLLDALAVIGAALALSWFFQLEPAIAGLSQAPSPGAAFLSVYFPTGDLFLVAVGAFLMFSPLSNREQQPVFLRLCLGLFCLAITDSLMGFYSITTGFNTGTIQDILWPLSMSLVGLAAIEYPRSIAHEQGQDALNSSRLVASQITLRRRYSPLVATIQAISPFVLALFTCALLLLYVAPKGGNKLVLACIIALTLILIVIIRQALTLIENNRLTMQIRGELVISRRELQVTKREADEATRTAQEKRVLEEGIGILREVHARVARGDFSARAPTVPGPLLPIAISLNLMLDRLSAMSERGMRYDRLARDSREIQKALERIVQGQPAWTLDQPPPQSTSELRPIITGLIHLQRLLENQQRRQTSNLETMGNLLRRFRDSLYEVRRSPLFDQNGHASFERMLLDRMIRELDLLFQQQHSLLPKQAGRPGPMDTAPMRPFELETSSNGGGKQRVTSGSLLPDQQGGGSFTLYDHFRQFKKPSAE
;
A
#
# COMPACT_ATOMS: atom_id res chain seq x y z
N MET A 1 22.43 -24.36 -18.62
CA MET A 1 23.76 -25.02 -18.66
C MET A 1 24.70 -24.18 -17.81
N SER A 2 25.67 -24.69 -17.05
CA SER A 2 25.90 -26.01 -16.42
C SER A 2 27.14 -25.87 -15.52
N SER A 3 27.40 -26.79 -14.57
CA SER A 3 28.57 -26.83 -13.66
C SER A 3 28.64 -25.65 -12.64
N ASN A 4 28.75 -25.78 -11.30
CA ASN A 4 29.30 -26.78 -10.36
C ASN A 4 30.81 -27.03 -10.56
N ASN A 5 31.69 -27.20 -9.57
CA ASN A 5 31.59 -27.46 -8.12
C ASN A 5 33.00 -27.16 -7.50
N PRO A 6 33.31 -27.44 -6.20
CA PRO A 6 32.49 -27.64 -5.00
C PRO A 6 32.95 -26.79 -3.77
N ILE A 7 32.30 -26.96 -2.62
CA ILE A 7 32.88 -26.68 -1.28
C ILE A 7 32.98 -28.01 -0.53
N SER A 8 34.13 -28.29 0.10
CA SER A 8 34.37 -29.50 0.89
C SER A 8 34.29 -29.24 2.40
N PHE A 9 33.44 -29.97 3.11
CA PHE A 9 33.45 -30.07 4.57
C PHE A 9 34.18 -31.34 5.04
N ASN A 10 34.59 -31.36 6.32
CA ASN A 10 35.06 -32.58 7.00
C ASN A 10 34.27 -32.78 8.31
N GLU A 11 34.14 -34.04 8.74
CA GLU A 11 33.33 -34.46 9.89
C GLU A 11 34.02 -34.18 11.24
N SER A 12 34.02 -32.91 11.68
CA SER A 12 34.26 -32.54 13.10
C SER A 12 33.91 -31.10 13.47
N GLY A 13 33.59 -30.22 12.50
CA GLY A 13 32.84 -28.98 12.76
C GLY A 13 33.53 -27.89 13.59
N GLN A 14 34.87 -27.82 13.62
CA GLN A 14 35.62 -26.73 14.27
C GLN A 14 36.62 -26.07 13.32
N ALA A 15 36.66 -24.73 13.34
CA ALA A 15 37.65 -23.94 12.61
C ALA A 15 38.68 -23.34 13.58
N LEU A 16 39.94 -23.78 13.49
CA LEU A 16 41.03 -23.15 14.24
C LEU A 16 41.42 -21.82 13.59
N TYR A 17 41.42 -20.74 14.39
CA TYR A 17 42.24 -19.56 14.07
C TYR A 17 43.68 -19.80 14.55
N ARG A 18 44.65 -19.63 13.65
CA ARG A 18 46.09 -19.76 13.94
C ARG A 18 46.78 -18.41 13.69
N THR A 19 47.62 -17.96 14.62
CA THR A 19 48.17 -16.60 14.66
C THR A 19 49.66 -16.54 14.29
N SER A 20 49.98 -15.72 13.27
CA SER A 20 51.34 -15.30 12.86
C SER A 20 51.22 -14.34 11.66
N GLY A 21 51.97 -13.24 11.49
CA GLY A 21 52.95 -12.59 12.36
C GLY A 21 54.09 -11.94 11.57
N LEU A 22 54.22 -10.59 11.63
CA LEU A 22 55.25 -9.75 10.95
C LEU A 22 55.14 -9.74 9.39
N ASP A 23 55.60 -8.74 8.63
CA ASP A 23 56.53 -7.62 8.91
C ASP A 23 56.22 -6.33 8.09
N MET A 24 57.09 -5.30 8.14
CA MET A 24 56.88 -3.94 7.57
C MET A 24 57.24 -3.74 6.08
N LEU A 25 56.53 -2.84 5.37
CA LEU A 25 57.11 -1.62 4.72
C LEU A 25 56.07 -0.72 3.98
N ASN A 26 56.49 0.50 3.61
CA ASN A 26 55.67 1.68 3.29
C ASN A 26 55.68 2.09 1.80
N VAL A 27 54.49 2.24 1.16
CA VAL A 27 54.22 3.13 0.00
C VAL A 27 52.76 3.61 0.00
N GLN A 28 52.52 4.87 -0.38
CA GLN A 28 51.22 5.47 -0.76
C GLN A 28 51.45 6.39 -1.99
N PRO A 29 50.41 6.85 -2.72
CA PRO A 29 49.07 6.26 -2.94
C PRO A 29 48.71 6.16 -4.45
N LEU A 30 47.66 5.41 -4.80
CA LEU A 30 46.88 5.63 -6.05
C LEU A 30 45.49 5.00 -5.91
N ALA A 31 44.51 5.49 -6.67
CA ALA A 31 43.08 5.29 -6.37
C ALA A 31 42.37 4.27 -7.27
N GLN A 32 41.56 3.40 -6.65
CA GLN A 32 40.16 3.07 -7.00
C GLN A 32 39.55 2.12 -5.93
N GLY A 33 38.22 2.10 -5.81
CA GLY A 33 37.48 1.39 -4.73
C GLY A 33 37.42 -0.13 -4.88
N PRO A 34 36.78 -0.85 -3.93
CA PRO A 34 35.34 -0.66 -3.75
C PRO A 34 34.84 -0.40 -2.30
N VAL A 35 33.55 -0.09 -2.23
CA VAL A 35 32.70 0.27 -1.08
C VAL A 35 32.39 -0.93 -0.17
N SER A 36 31.75 -0.65 0.99
CA SER A 36 30.95 -1.55 1.85
C SER A 36 31.65 -2.47 2.87
N GLN A 37 32.52 -1.93 3.74
CA GLN A 37 32.81 -2.63 5.02
C GLN A 37 33.22 -1.78 6.24
N ILE A 38 33.22 -0.44 6.18
CA ILE A 38 33.60 0.42 7.32
C ILE A 38 32.39 1.08 7.99
N ASP A 39 31.43 1.58 7.21
CA ASP A 39 30.28 2.40 7.67
C ASP A 39 29.46 1.75 8.80
N ASN A 40 29.29 0.42 8.76
CA ASN A 40 28.53 -0.34 9.76
C ASN A 40 29.08 -0.24 11.21
N ALA A 41 30.32 0.20 11.40
CA ALA A 41 30.92 0.36 12.73
C ALA A 41 30.73 1.77 13.32
N GLU A 42 30.59 2.80 12.48
CA GLU A 42 30.41 4.18 12.95
C GLU A 42 28.92 4.49 13.21
N ASP A 43 27.99 3.92 12.44
CA ASP A 43 26.54 4.16 12.60
C ASP A 43 25.98 3.70 13.96
N GLU A 44 26.49 2.62 14.57
CA GLU A 44 26.08 2.25 15.95
C GLU A 44 26.59 3.27 17.00
N THR A 45 27.65 4.02 16.72
CA THR A 45 28.27 4.93 17.71
C THR A 45 27.56 6.27 17.84
N ASN A 46 26.84 6.73 16.80
CA ASN A 46 26.09 7.99 16.83
C ASN A 46 24.79 7.93 17.68
N ILE A 47 24.35 6.75 18.10
CA ILE A 47 23.07 6.56 18.81
C ILE A 47 23.23 6.68 20.34
N PHE A 48 24.37 6.22 20.89
CA PHE A 48 24.56 6.07 22.33
C PHE A 48 25.41 7.19 22.94
N HIS A 49 24.91 7.81 24.01
CA HIS A 49 25.58 8.90 24.72
C HIS A 49 25.48 8.71 26.23
N GLY A 50 26.25 9.50 27.00
CA GLY A 50 26.24 9.43 28.45
C GLY A 50 26.42 8.00 28.99
N GLU A 51 25.57 7.61 29.94
CA GLU A 51 25.64 6.35 30.68
C GLU A 51 25.55 5.05 29.84
N ALA A 52 24.96 5.10 28.64
CA ALA A 52 24.87 3.93 27.75
C ALA A 52 26.25 3.41 27.32
N LEU A 53 27.26 4.29 27.28
CA LEU A 53 28.64 3.96 26.94
C LEU A 53 29.35 3.10 28.01
N ALA A 54 28.76 2.93 29.20
CA ALA A 54 29.31 2.08 30.27
C ALA A 54 28.94 0.58 30.16
N ARG A 55 28.34 0.13 29.05
CA ARG A 55 27.94 -1.27 28.82
C ARG A 55 29.08 -2.28 28.92
N ASP A 56 28.71 -3.53 29.23
CA ASP A 56 29.63 -4.66 29.34
C ASP A 56 29.07 -5.90 28.64
N LEU A 57 29.30 -5.99 27.33
CA LEU A 57 28.80 -7.07 26.46
C LEU A 57 29.15 -8.48 26.98
N TRP A 58 30.25 -8.64 27.73
CA TRP A 58 30.60 -9.89 28.39
C TRP A 58 29.64 -10.22 29.54
N GLY A 59 29.43 -9.31 30.49
CA GLY A 59 28.45 -9.46 31.57
C GLY A 59 27.02 -9.63 31.05
N GLU A 60 26.64 -8.87 30.02
CA GLU A 60 25.32 -8.99 29.37
C GLU A 60 25.08 -10.37 28.74
N ARG A 61 26.12 -11.05 28.26
CA ARG A 61 26.05 -12.38 27.64
C ARG A 61 26.19 -13.54 28.64
N TYR A 62 27.10 -13.41 29.60
CA TYR A 62 27.49 -14.52 30.48
C TYR A 62 27.02 -14.39 31.94
N GLY A 63 26.75 -13.17 32.44
CA GLY A 63 26.47 -12.92 33.85
C GLY A 63 25.33 -13.77 34.41
N THR A 64 24.16 -13.75 33.75
CA THR A 64 22.99 -14.53 34.18
C THR A 64 23.26 -16.04 34.18
N TRP A 65 24.04 -16.53 33.22
CA TRP A 65 24.44 -17.94 33.16
C TRP A 65 25.43 -18.32 34.26
N ILE A 66 26.41 -17.47 34.56
CA ILE A 66 27.35 -17.66 35.68
C ILE A 66 26.59 -17.81 36.99
N VAL A 67 25.66 -16.89 37.28
CA VAL A 67 24.86 -16.93 38.52
C VAL A 67 23.93 -18.14 38.54
N PHE A 68 23.25 -18.45 37.43
CA PHE A 68 22.37 -19.62 37.36
C PHE A 68 23.14 -20.93 37.60
N CYS A 69 24.22 -21.16 36.87
CA CYS A 69 25.05 -22.36 37.01
C CYS A 69 25.70 -22.46 38.41
N PHE A 70 26.14 -21.34 38.98
CA PHE A 70 26.68 -21.29 40.34
C PHE A 70 25.62 -21.66 41.39
N ILE A 71 24.46 -21.00 41.36
CA ILE A 71 23.38 -21.21 42.33
C ILE A 71 22.76 -22.61 42.21
N THR A 72 22.55 -23.13 40.99
CA THR A 72 22.09 -24.51 40.79
C THR A 72 23.15 -25.53 41.20
N GLY A 73 24.44 -25.26 40.96
CA GLY A 73 25.53 -26.12 41.41
C GLY A 73 25.63 -26.20 42.94
N PHE A 74 25.50 -25.06 43.63
CA PHE A 74 25.48 -24.99 45.10
C PHE A 74 24.24 -25.69 45.68
N ALA A 75 23.06 -25.47 45.08
CA ALA A 75 21.84 -26.19 45.45
C ALA A 75 21.99 -27.72 45.34
N PHE A 76 22.56 -28.19 44.21
CA PHE A 76 22.80 -29.60 43.99
C PHE A 76 23.82 -30.18 44.99
N PHE A 77 24.90 -29.44 45.29
CA PHE A 77 25.87 -29.84 46.33
C PHE A 77 25.20 -30.03 47.70
N LEU A 78 24.44 -29.06 48.17
CA LEU A 78 23.76 -29.11 49.48
C LEU A 78 22.76 -30.27 49.57
N ILE A 79 21.95 -30.48 48.52
CA ILE A 79 21.01 -31.61 48.43
C ILE A 79 21.77 -32.94 48.42
N LEU A 80 22.83 -33.06 47.63
CA LEU A 80 23.63 -34.29 47.52
C LEU A 80 24.34 -34.65 48.83
N MET A 81 24.92 -33.67 49.54
CA MET A 81 25.56 -33.91 50.84
C MET A 81 24.56 -34.39 51.90
N ASN A 82 23.36 -33.79 51.94
CA ASN A 82 22.28 -34.22 52.82
C ASN A 82 21.81 -35.65 52.49
N LEU A 83 21.65 -35.99 51.19
CA LEU A 83 21.32 -37.35 50.73
C LEU A 83 22.41 -38.39 51.04
N ILE A 84 23.68 -37.97 51.14
CA ILE A 84 24.81 -38.82 51.57
C ILE A 84 24.89 -38.94 53.11
N GLY A 85 23.98 -38.30 53.85
CA GLY A 85 23.90 -38.37 55.31
C GLY A 85 24.78 -37.37 56.05
N GLN A 86 25.34 -36.37 55.36
CA GLN A 86 26.06 -35.28 56.02
C GLN A 86 25.06 -34.37 56.73
N THR A 87 25.22 -34.19 58.03
CA THR A 87 24.33 -33.36 58.85
C THR A 87 24.80 -31.90 58.87
N PRO A 88 23.91 -30.91 58.58
CA PRO A 88 24.22 -29.49 58.73
C PRO A 88 24.69 -29.16 60.16
N GLY A 89 25.52 -28.12 60.29
CA GLY A 89 26.14 -27.66 61.53
C GLY A 89 27.22 -28.59 62.12
N ARG A 90 27.14 -29.90 61.87
CA ARG A 90 28.03 -30.93 62.44
C ARG A 90 29.11 -31.45 61.49
N SER A 91 28.80 -31.56 60.20
CA SER A 91 29.78 -32.03 59.22
C SER A 91 30.71 -30.89 58.81
N PHE A 92 31.97 -30.93 59.26
CA PHE A 92 33.00 -29.96 58.91
C PHE A 92 33.14 -29.75 57.39
N PHE A 93 33.05 -30.82 56.60
CA PHE A 93 33.18 -30.74 55.14
C PHE A 93 31.99 -30.02 54.50
N LEU A 94 30.76 -30.37 54.87
CA LEU A 94 29.55 -29.70 54.39
C LEU A 94 29.54 -28.23 54.81
N LYS A 95 29.83 -27.97 56.08
CA LYS A 95 29.92 -26.65 56.70
C LYS A 95 30.91 -25.75 55.97
N SER A 96 32.20 -26.10 55.98
CA SER A 96 33.27 -25.29 55.39
C SER A 96 33.10 -25.13 53.87
N THR A 97 32.57 -26.13 53.16
CA THR A 97 32.28 -25.98 51.72
C THR A 97 31.09 -25.03 51.48
N SER A 98 30.07 -25.05 52.35
CA SER A 98 28.95 -24.10 52.27
C SER A 98 29.41 -22.66 52.51
N ASP A 99 30.22 -22.42 53.54
CA ASP A 99 30.83 -21.13 53.83
C ASP A 99 31.63 -20.58 52.64
N ILE A 100 32.51 -21.41 52.06
CA ILE A 100 33.34 -21.06 50.91
C ILE A 100 32.47 -20.72 49.69
N LEU A 101 31.38 -21.45 49.47
CA LEU A 101 30.44 -21.18 48.38
C LEU A 101 29.63 -19.90 48.62
N GLN A 102 29.16 -19.63 49.84
CA GLN A 102 28.54 -18.35 50.20
C GLN A 102 29.45 -17.17 49.84
N PHE A 103 30.67 -17.15 50.39
CA PHE A 103 31.66 -16.12 50.09
C PHE A 103 32.02 -16.04 48.59
N THR A 104 32.06 -17.17 47.87
CA THR A 104 32.29 -17.19 46.41
C THR A 104 31.17 -16.50 45.63
N GLY A 105 29.91 -16.74 45.98
CA GLY A 105 28.77 -16.10 45.31
C GLY A 105 28.65 -14.60 45.62
N GLU A 106 29.02 -14.20 46.84
CA GLU A 106 29.17 -12.79 47.20
C GLU A 106 30.29 -12.11 46.40
N ALA A 107 31.43 -12.78 46.22
CA ALA A 107 32.52 -12.31 45.38
C ALA A 107 32.14 -12.18 43.90
N ILE A 108 31.27 -13.07 43.37
CA ILE A 108 30.68 -12.94 42.02
C ILE A 108 29.82 -11.67 41.92
N GLY A 109 28.94 -11.44 42.90
CA GLY A 109 28.13 -10.21 42.99
C GLY A 109 28.99 -8.95 43.03
N LEU A 110 30.00 -8.94 43.91
CA LEU A 110 30.96 -7.85 44.07
C LEU A 110 31.74 -7.59 42.78
N PHE A 111 32.23 -8.63 42.10
CA PHE A 111 32.96 -8.51 40.84
C PHE A 111 32.14 -7.81 39.77
N PHE A 112 30.85 -8.16 39.62
CA PHE A 112 29.95 -7.48 38.68
C PHE A 112 29.70 -6.01 39.06
N CYS A 113 29.46 -5.72 40.35
CA CYS A 113 29.30 -4.35 40.84
C CYS A 113 30.55 -3.48 40.61
N LEU A 114 31.75 -3.99 40.93
CA LEU A 114 33.02 -3.29 40.72
C LEU A 114 33.31 -3.06 39.23
N ARG A 115 33.05 -4.06 38.38
CA ARG A 115 33.27 -4.01 36.94
C ARG A 115 32.45 -2.90 36.26
N ILE A 116 31.19 -2.74 36.66
CA ILE A 116 30.32 -1.66 36.16
C ILE A 116 30.69 -0.31 36.79
N THR A 117 30.99 -0.27 38.09
CA THR A 117 31.47 0.94 38.79
C THR A 117 32.72 1.51 38.12
N PHE A 118 33.67 0.65 37.72
CA PHE A 118 34.90 1.08 37.04
C PHE A 118 34.65 1.59 35.61
N ARG A 119 33.68 1.02 34.88
CA ARG A 119 33.23 1.55 33.58
C ARG A 119 32.59 2.93 33.74
N LEU A 120 31.66 3.08 34.69
CA LEU A 120 31.02 4.37 35.02
C LEU A 120 32.03 5.43 35.51
N TYR A 121 33.07 5.03 36.25
CA TYR A 121 34.16 5.91 36.66
C TYR A 121 34.97 6.46 35.48
N ARG A 122 35.39 5.58 34.56
CA ARG A 122 36.10 5.97 33.33
C ARG A 122 35.23 6.91 32.48
N LEU A 123 33.97 6.55 32.28
CA LEU A 123 32.99 7.37 31.56
C LEU A 123 32.79 8.75 32.21
N THR A 124 32.60 8.81 33.53
CA THR A 124 32.41 10.08 34.26
C THR A 124 33.62 11.00 34.11
N ARG A 125 34.84 10.46 34.03
CA ARG A 125 36.05 11.25 33.69
C ARG A 125 36.02 11.77 32.26
N LEU A 126 35.68 10.94 31.28
CA LEU A 126 35.58 11.35 29.87
C LEU A 126 34.54 12.46 29.66
N LEU A 127 33.32 12.27 30.18
CA LEU A 127 32.24 13.27 30.10
C LEU A 127 32.59 14.58 30.83
N LYS A 128 33.39 14.51 31.90
CA LYS A 128 33.90 15.73 32.55
C LYS A 128 34.85 16.51 31.63
N HIS A 129 35.76 15.84 30.93
CA HIS A 129 36.68 16.50 30.00
C HIS A 129 35.94 17.08 28.78
N ASP A 130 34.99 16.33 28.21
CA ASP A 130 34.11 16.80 27.14
C ASP A 130 33.30 18.04 27.55
N LEU A 131 32.70 18.03 28.74
CA LEU A 131 31.98 19.20 29.28
C LEU A 131 32.90 20.41 29.43
N GLN A 132 34.11 20.23 30.00
CA GLN A 132 35.07 21.33 30.15
C GLN A 132 35.54 21.89 28.78
N GLN A 133 35.65 21.04 27.76
CA GLN A 133 35.95 21.48 26.39
C GLN A 133 34.77 22.26 25.78
N LYS A 134 33.53 21.75 25.90
CA LYS A 134 32.33 22.42 25.36
C LYS A 134 32.08 23.78 26.02
N GLU A 135 32.26 23.87 27.35
CA GLU A 135 32.19 25.13 28.11
C GLU A 135 33.27 26.13 27.68
N GLY A 136 34.51 25.68 27.43
CA GLY A 136 35.61 26.55 27.01
C GLY A 136 35.49 27.13 25.60
N TRP A 137 34.91 26.38 24.66
CA TRP A 137 34.89 26.71 23.22
C TRP A 137 33.61 27.44 22.74
N LYS A 138 32.78 27.98 23.65
CA LYS A 138 31.52 28.70 23.34
C LYS A 138 30.54 27.91 22.45
N HIS A 139 30.34 26.62 22.76
CA HIS A 139 29.31 25.80 22.13
C HIS A 139 27.89 26.30 22.42
N SER A 140 26.89 25.76 21.71
CA SER A 140 25.49 26.16 21.91
C SER A 140 25.06 25.93 23.37
N PRO A 141 24.28 26.84 23.99
CA PRO A 141 23.80 26.65 25.36
C PRO A 141 23.08 25.32 25.59
N ASN A 142 22.42 24.79 24.56
CA ASN A 142 21.73 23.50 24.60
C ASN A 142 22.70 22.31 24.63
N GLU A 143 23.83 22.39 23.93
CA GLU A 143 24.88 21.34 23.89
C GLU A 143 25.68 21.28 25.19
N VAL A 144 25.94 22.44 25.78
CA VAL A 144 26.53 22.53 27.13
C VAL A 144 25.54 22.01 28.18
N ALA A 145 24.24 22.30 28.03
CA ALA A 145 23.21 21.79 28.94
C ALA A 145 23.04 20.26 28.86
N SER A 146 23.07 19.66 27.67
CA SER A 146 22.98 18.20 27.51
C SER A 146 24.24 17.49 28.02
N ALA A 147 25.44 17.95 27.65
CA ALA A 147 26.71 17.40 28.17
C ALA A 147 26.80 17.50 29.71
N ARG A 148 26.28 18.59 30.29
CA ARG A 148 26.20 18.77 31.75
C ARG A 148 25.18 17.81 32.38
N ALA A 149 24.05 17.54 31.72
CA ALA A 149 23.07 16.57 32.19
C ALA A 149 23.66 15.14 32.19
N ASP A 150 24.31 14.74 31.10
CA ASP A 150 24.98 13.43 30.96
C ASP A 150 26.09 13.24 32.01
N TYR A 151 26.94 14.24 32.22
CA TYR A 151 27.97 14.20 33.25
C TYR A 151 27.37 14.08 34.67
N LEU A 152 26.32 14.84 34.99
CA LEU A 152 25.67 14.77 36.31
C LEU A 152 24.96 13.44 36.54
N ALA A 153 24.34 12.87 35.49
CA ALA A 153 23.69 11.58 35.54
C ALA A 153 24.72 10.44 35.71
N ALA A 154 25.75 10.38 34.85
CA ALA A 154 26.83 9.40 34.96
C ALA A 154 27.58 9.48 36.30
N ARG A 155 27.85 10.69 36.81
CA ARG A 155 28.46 10.89 38.14
C ARG A 155 27.56 10.38 39.26
N ARG A 156 26.24 10.61 39.18
CA ARG A 156 25.27 10.10 40.16
C ARG A 156 25.25 8.58 40.16
N SER A 157 25.21 7.97 38.98
CA SER A 157 25.17 6.51 38.81
C SER A 157 26.49 5.84 39.19
N PHE A 158 27.64 6.47 38.92
CA PHE A 158 28.93 6.05 39.45
C PHE A 158 28.90 5.96 40.98
N PHE A 159 28.39 7.00 41.68
CA PHE A 159 28.23 6.92 43.13
C PHE A 159 27.22 5.86 43.55
N ALA A 160 26.07 5.73 42.88
CA ALA A 160 25.06 4.72 43.20
C ALA A 160 25.64 3.30 43.22
N TRP A 161 26.33 2.91 42.13
CA TRP A 161 26.97 1.60 42.03
C TRP A 161 28.23 1.47 42.89
N THR A 162 28.94 2.56 43.20
CA THR A 162 30.02 2.56 44.21
C THR A 162 29.47 2.22 45.61
N PHE A 163 28.38 2.86 46.03
CA PHE A 163 27.75 2.57 47.33
C PHE A 163 27.21 1.13 47.40
N LEU A 164 26.60 0.61 46.31
CA LEU A 164 26.20 -0.80 46.23
C LEU A 164 27.40 -1.76 46.23
N ALA A 165 28.50 -1.43 45.55
CA ALA A 165 29.72 -2.24 45.57
C ALA A 165 30.37 -2.26 46.97
N ILE A 166 30.38 -1.13 47.69
CA ILE A 166 30.84 -1.07 49.08
C ILE A 166 29.92 -1.90 49.98
N ALA A 167 28.61 -1.85 49.79
CA ALA A 167 27.66 -2.66 50.58
C ALA A 167 27.97 -4.16 50.48
N VAL A 168 28.14 -4.68 49.25
CA VAL A 168 28.50 -6.08 49.03
C VAL A 168 29.92 -6.39 49.54
N ALA A 169 30.89 -5.49 49.37
CA ALA A 169 32.26 -5.72 49.86
C ALA A 169 32.35 -5.77 51.39
N VAL A 170 31.59 -4.90 52.08
CA VAL A 170 31.54 -4.83 53.53
C VAL A 170 30.75 -6.01 54.12
N TYR A 171 29.67 -6.44 53.45
CA TYR A 171 28.98 -7.70 53.77
C TYR A 171 29.91 -8.91 53.62
N ALA A 172 30.58 -9.05 52.48
CA ALA A 172 31.51 -10.17 52.22
C ALA A 172 32.75 -10.15 53.15
N SER A 173 33.13 -8.98 53.65
CA SER A 173 34.13 -8.85 54.72
C SER A 173 33.61 -9.40 56.05
N GLY A 174 32.32 -9.16 56.35
CA GLY A 174 31.61 -9.82 57.46
C GLY A 174 31.58 -11.33 57.29
N GLN A 175 31.18 -11.83 56.11
CA GLN A 175 31.13 -13.27 55.81
C GLN A 175 32.50 -13.93 55.92
N ALA A 176 33.57 -13.30 55.40
CA ALA A 176 34.94 -13.83 55.56
C ALA A 176 35.35 -13.96 57.04
N ILE A 177 34.92 -13.04 57.90
CA ILE A 177 35.15 -13.13 59.36
C ILE A 177 34.27 -14.22 59.97
N TRP A 178 32.99 -14.32 59.61
CA TRP A 178 32.07 -15.39 60.03
C TRP A 178 32.65 -16.77 59.70
N THR A 179 32.98 -17.03 58.44
CA THR A 179 33.62 -18.27 57.99
C THR A 179 34.93 -18.54 58.75
N SER A 180 35.72 -17.51 59.09
CA SER A 180 36.94 -17.70 59.88
C SER A 180 36.69 -18.12 61.34
N TYR A 181 35.49 -17.91 61.86
CA TYR A 181 35.04 -18.35 63.19
C TYR A 181 34.36 -19.72 63.07
N ASP A 182 33.40 -19.87 62.15
CA ASP A 182 32.58 -21.08 61.98
C ASP A 182 33.44 -22.28 61.47
N VAL A 183 34.53 -22.06 60.74
CA VAL A 183 35.51 -23.12 60.39
C VAL A 183 36.40 -23.51 61.59
N ARG A 184 36.50 -22.70 62.64
CA ARG A 184 37.36 -22.95 63.83
C ARG A 184 36.60 -23.44 65.07
N MET A 185 35.28 -23.33 65.08
CA MET A 185 34.41 -23.58 66.23
C MET A 185 33.12 -24.27 65.78
N ASP A 186 32.46 -24.99 66.69
CA ASP A 186 31.07 -25.42 66.46
C ASP A 186 30.15 -24.19 66.33
N SER A 187 29.12 -24.24 65.48
CA SER A 187 28.28 -23.05 65.19
C SER A 187 27.52 -22.53 66.42
N SER A 188 27.33 -23.36 67.44
CA SER A 188 26.76 -22.98 68.75
C SER A 188 27.75 -22.29 69.69
N ALA A 189 29.04 -22.28 69.38
CA ALA A 189 30.10 -21.66 70.16
C ALA A 189 30.64 -20.35 69.52
N VAL A 190 30.16 -19.98 68.34
CA VAL A 190 30.49 -18.70 67.68
C VAL A 190 29.94 -17.54 68.54
N PRO A 191 30.77 -16.54 68.91
CA PRO A 191 30.33 -15.47 69.81
C PRO A 191 29.38 -14.49 69.13
N TYR A 192 28.18 -14.33 69.71
CA TYR A 192 27.15 -13.38 69.26
C TYR A 192 26.89 -12.29 70.33
N PRO A 193 27.02 -10.99 70.02
CA PRO A 193 27.51 -10.42 68.75
C PRO A 193 29.00 -10.68 68.52
N GLY A 194 29.39 -10.79 67.25
CA GLY A 194 30.76 -10.99 66.80
C GLY A 194 31.32 -9.81 66.00
N VAL A 195 32.58 -9.93 65.58
CA VAL A 195 33.24 -8.90 64.75
C VAL A 195 32.66 -8.87 63.32
N TYR A 196 32.14 -10.00 62.83
CA TYR A 196 31.47 -10.12 61.54
C TYR A 196 30.20 -9.24 61.45
N ASP A 197 29.47 -9.06 62.56
CA ASP A 197 28.24 -8.27 62.62
C ASP A 197 28.47 -6.80 62.23
N ILE A 198 29.69 -6.28 62.44
CA ILE A 198 30.07 -4.93 62.01
C ILE A 198 29.96 -4.80 60.48
N GLY A 199 30.37 -5.83 59.73
CA GLY A 199 30.23 -5.88 58.27
C GLY A 199 28.76 -5.99 57.84
N PHE A 200 28.01 -6.89 58.46
CA PHE A 200 26.59 -7.07 58.14
C PHE A 200 25.77 -5.80 58.43
N VAL A 201 25.88 -5.22 59.64
CA VAL A 201 25.24 -3.95 60.02
C VAL A 201 25.63 -2.80 59.09
N LEU A 202 26.92 -2.63 58.80
CA LEU A 202 27.39 -1.52 57.98
C LEU A 202 26.98 -1.65 56.50
N SER A 203 26.64 -2.85 56.01
CA SER A 203 26.15 -3.04 54.65
C SER A 203 24.81 -2.33 54.38
N TYR A 204 23.87 -2.33 55.36
CA TYR A 204 22.53 -1.74 55.22
C TYR A 204 22.51 -0.26 54.79
N PRO A 205 23.23 0.68 55.45
CA PRO A 205 23.26 2.08 55.03
C PRO A 205 23.94 2.29 53.66
N PHE A 206 24.91 1.45 53.29
CA PHE A 206 25.51 1.47 51.94
C PHE A 206 24.52 0.98 50.88
N PHE A 207 23.79 -0.12 51.11
CA PHE A 207 22.70 -0.58 50.26
C PHE A 207 21.63 0.50 50.10
N LEU A 208 21.17 1.08 51.22
CA LEU A 208 20.16 2.13 51.25
C LEU A 208 20.57 3.34 50.41
N THR A 209 21.78 3.86 50.61
CA THR A 209 22.25 5.06 49.91
C THR A 209 22.50 4.80 48.43
N GLY A 210 23.13 3.67 48.07
CA GLY A 210 23.31 3.28 46.67
C GLY A 210 21.98 3.11 45.93
N THR A 211 21.01 2.48 46.59
CA THR A 211 19.64 2.27 46.07
C THR A 211 18.89 3.60 45.90
N ILE A 212 18.92 4.49 46.89
CA ILE A 212 18.34 5.84 46.77
C ILE A 212 19.02 6.64 45.65
N LEU A 213 20.34 6.50 45.47
CA LEU A 213 21.07 7.18 44.40
C LEU A 213 20.66 6.72 42.99
N LEU A 214 19.96 5.60 42.80
CA LEU A 214 19.39 5.22 41.49
C LEU A 214 18.05 5.93 41.12
N THR A 215 17.39 6.63 42.05
CA THR A 215 16.07 7.28 41.84
C THR A 215 16.10 8.47 40.85
N ARG A 216 16.11 8.23 39.53
CA ARG A 216 16.03 9.29 38.50
C ARG A 216 14.74 10.11 38.67
N ARG A 217 14.80 11.45 38.66
CA ARG A 217 13.64 12.32 38.98
C ARG A 217 12.77 12.62 37.75
N ASN A 218 12.06 11.61 37.23
CA ASN A 218 11.19 11.78 36.06
C ASN A 218 9.91 12.62 36.40
N LYS A 219 9.36 13.32 35.40
CA LYS A 219 8.26 14.30 35.56
C LYS A 219 6.85 13.71 35.45
N ALA A 220 6.69 12.44 35.08
CA ALA A 220 5.39 11.79 34.89
C ALA A 220 4.45 11.95 36.10
N ALA A 221 3.22 12.43 35.87
CA ALA A 221 2.22 12.70 36.90
C ALA A 221 1.12 11.63 37.00
N VAL A 222 0.84 10.92 35.91
CA VAL A 222 -0.18 9.87 35.82
C VAL A 222 0.36 8.57 36.43
N GLY A 223 -0.51 7.80 37.10
CA GLY A 223 -0.18 6.49 37.70
C GLY A 223 0.35 6.52 39.14
N ARG A 224 0.79 7.67 39.66
CA ARG A 224 1.46 7.77 40.99
C ARG A 224 0.70 7.13 42.16
N VAL A 225 -0.62 7.29 42.23
CA VAL A 225 -1.44 6.77 43.36
C VAL A 225 -1.52 5.23 43.34
N ARG A 226 -1.74 4.63 42.17
CA ARG A 226 -1.76 3.16 42.00
C ARG A 226 -0.42 2.55 42.42
N LEU A 227 0.67 3.17 41.99
CA LEU A 227 2.02 2.73 42.27
C LEU A 227 2.44 2.92 43.74
N LEU A 228 1.96 3.99 44.39
CA LEU A 228 2.09 4.16 45.84
C LEU A 228 1.32 3.07 46.61
N LEU A 229 0.13 2.68 46.14
CA LEU A 229 -0.64 1.58 46.76
C LEU A 229 0.02 0.21 46.55
N ASP A 230 0.62 -0.06 45.37
CA ASP A 230 1.40 -1.29 45.13
C ASP A 230 2.63 -1.36 46.05
N ALA A 231 3.37 -0.26 46.23
CA ALA A 231 4.46 -0.19 47.21
C ALA A 231 3.95 -0.33 48.66
N LEU A 232 2.86 0.35 49.02
CA LEU A 232 2.29 0.30 50.37
C LEU A 232 1.74 -1.09 50.74
N ALA A 233 1.18 -1.83 49.78
CA ALA A 233 0.75 -3.22 49.98
C ALA A 233 1.95 -4.13 50.31
N VAL A 234 3.07 -3.98 49.60
CA VAL A 234 4.30 -4.76 49.84
C VAL A 234 4.97 -4.36 51.16
N ILE A 235 5.07 -3.07 51.46
CA ILE A 235 5.60 -2.55 52.73
C ILE A 235 4.73 -3.01 53.90
N GLY A 236 3.41 -2.89 53.80
CA GLY A 236 2.47 -3.30 54.84
C GLY A 236 2.50 -4.82 55.08
N ALA A 237 2.62 -5.62 54.02
CA ALA A 237 2.77 -7.06 54.13
C ALA A 237 4.08 -7.45 54.83
N ALA A 238 5.21 -6.88 54.41
CA ALA A 238 6.52 -7.11 55.04
C ALA A 238 6.56 -6.65 56.50
N LEU A 239 5.98 -5.48 56.81
CA LEU A 239 5.85 -4.97 58.19
C LEU A 239 4.98 -5.92 59.04
N ALA A 240 3.86 -6.42 58.51
CA ALA A 240 2.99 -7.33 59.24
C ALA A 240 3.68 -8.66 59.57
N LEU A 241 4.43 -9.23 58.62
CA LEU A 241 5.20 -10.45 58.84
C LEU A 241 6.37 -10.21 59.83
N SER A 242 7.19 -9.18 59.59
CA SER A 242 8.29 -8.81 60.48
C SER A 242 7.77 -8.52 61.91
N TRP A 243 6.63 -7.86 62.06
CA TRP A 243 6.05 -7.56 63.37
C TRP A 243 5.69 -8.81 64.17
N PHE A 244 4.85 -9.71 63.64
CA PHE A 244 4.33 -10.83 64.44
C PHE A 244 5.27 -12.04 64.57
N PHE A 245 6.24 -12.17 63.66
CA PHE A 245 7.18 -13.31 63.65
C PHE A 245 8.58 -12.96 64.14
N GLN A 246 9.02 -11.69 64.02
CA GLN A 246 10.37 -11.26 64.36
C GLN A 246 10.41 -10.20 65.48
N LEU A 247 9.81 -9.02 65.25
CA LEU A 247 9.93 -7.87 66.15
C LEU A 247 9.17 -8.06 67.47
N GLU A 248 7.94 -8.58 67.47
CA GLU A 248 7.22 -8.84 68.73
C GLU A 248 7.96 -9.86 69.62
N PRO A 249 8.42 -11.03 69.11
CA PRO A 249 9.29 -11.92 69.87
C PRO A 249 10.61 -11.29 70.32
N ALA A 250 11.31 -10.56 69.44
CA ALA A 250 12.58 -9.92 69.77
C ALA A 250 12.42 -8.85 70.86
N ILE A 251 11.42 -7.97 70.75
CA ILE A 251 11.12 -6.92 71.73
C ILE A 251 10.73 -7.51 73.08
N ALA A 252 9.91 -8.57 73.11
CA ALA A 252 9.59 -9.29 74.34
C ALA A 252 10.83 -9.96 74.97
N GLY A 253 11.76 -10.43 74.13
CA GLY A 253 13.03 -11.05 74.56
C GLY A 253 14.14 -10.09 74.97
N LEU A 254 14.02 -8.77 74.77
CA LEU A 254 15.08 -7.79 75.05
C LEU A 254 15.58 -7.83 76.52
N SER A 255 14.70 -8.16 77.47
CA SER A 255 15.04 -8.28 78.89
C SER A 255 15.85 -9.55 79.23
N GLN A 256 15.96 -10.50 78.30
CA GLN A 256 16.69 -11.76 78.41
C GLN A 256 17.86 -11.83 77.42
N ALA A 257 18.19 -10.74 76.74
CA ALA A 257 19.26 -10.70 75.75
C ALA A 257 20.65 -10.89 76.40
N PRO A 258 21.54 -11.74 75.86
CA PRO A 258 22.86 -12.01 76.47
C PRO A 258 23.79 -10.80 76.60
N SER A 259 23.57 -9.76 75.80
CA SER A 259 24.30 -8.50 75.87
C SER A 259 23.50 -7.34 75.24
N PRO A 260 23.84 -6.07 75.55
CA PRO A 260 23.25 -4.91 74.86
C PRO A 260 23.48 -4.92 73.34
N GLY A 261 24.57 -5.52 72.86
CA GLY A 261 24.83 -5.69 71.43
C GLY A 261 23.90 -6.72 70.78
N ALA A 262 23.67 -7.87 71.43
CA ALA A 262 22.69 -8.84 70.97
C ALA A 262 21.26 -8.26 70.94
N ALA A 263 20.91 -7.45 71.95
CA ALA A 263 19.64 -6.71 72.02
C ALA A 263 19.46 -5.65 70.91
N PHE A 264 20.55 -4.97 70.53
CA PHE A 264 20.56 -4.07 69.39
C PHE A 264 20.35 -4.83 68.07
N LEU A 265 21.14 -5.89 67.83
CA LEU A 265 21.09 -6.65 66.58
C LEU A 265 19.73 -7.33 66.34
N SER A 266 19.09 -7.87 67.39
CA SER A 266 17.77 -8.52 67.28
C SER A 266 16.65 -7.59 66.83
N VAL A 267 16.82 -6.27 67.01
CA VAL A 267 15.90 -5.25 66.48
C VAL A 267 16.44 -4.64 65.17
N TYR A 268 17.77 -4.52 65.03
CA TYR A 268 18.41 -3.91 63.88
C TYR A 268 18.13 -4.68 62.59
N PHE A 269 18.42 -5.98 62.53
CA PHE A 269 18.28 -6.74 61.28
C PHE A 269 16.83 -6.74 60.74
N PRO A 270 15.78 -7.11 61.53
CA PRO A 270 14.40 -7.12 61.00
C PRO A 270 13.84 -5.73 60.66
N THR A 271 14.43 -4.67 61.22
CA THR A 271 14.10 -3.28 60.88
C THR A 271 14.83 -2.82 59.62
N GLY A 272 16.13 -3.12 59.50
CA GLY A 272 16.95 -2.84 58.33
C GLY A 272 16.42 -3.55 57.08
N ASP A 273 16.03 -4.81 57.22
CA ASP A 273 15.37 -5.61 56.19
C ASP A 273 14.09 -4.94 55.70
N LEU A 274 13.24 -4.49 56.63
CA LEU A 274 12.01 -3.79 56.27
C LEU A 274 12.29 -2.48 55.52
N PHE A 275 13.34 -1.74 55.87
CA PHE A 275 13.77 -0.56 55.11
C PHE A 275 14.30 -0.91 53.72
N LEU A 276 15.12 -1.96 53.56
CA LEU A 276 15.60 -2.41 52.25
C LEU A 276 14.46 -2.92 51.36
N VAL A 277 13.54 -3.71 51.91
CA VAL A 277 12.31 -4.16 51.25
C VAL A 277 11.44 -2.97 50.84
N ALA A 278 11.27 -1.97 51.71
CA ALA A 278 10.46 -0.79 51.41
C ALA A 278 11.05 0.08 50.29
N VAL A 279 12.36 0.32 50.29
CA VAL A 279 13.01 1.12 49.24
C VAL A 279 13.12 0.32 47.93
N GLY A 280 13.36 -1.00 47.99
CA GLY A 280 13.31 -1.89 46.83
C GLY A 280 11.92 -1.91 46.17
N ALA A 281 10.85 -2.05 46.96
CA ALA A 281 9.47 -1.96 46.48
C ALA A 281 9.16 -0.56 45.90
N PHE A 282 9.55 0.52 46.58
CA PHE A 282 9.32 1.88 46.09
C PHE A 282 10.06 2.18 44.77
N LEU A 283 11.22 1.56 44.53
CA LEU A 283 11.91 1.60 43.22
C LEU A 283 11.21 0.75 42.17
N MET A 284 10.88 -0.50 42.49
CA MET A 284 10.24 -1.45 41.58
C MET A 284 8.89 -0.93 41.06
N PHE A 285 8.12 -0.25 41.90
CA PHE A 285 6.87 0.41 41.54
C PHE A 285 7.04 1.92 41.27
N SER A 286 8.27 2.46 41.13
CA SER A 286 8.41 3.92 41.08
C SER A 286 7.85 4.51 39.77
N PRO A 287 6.96 5.53 39.81
CA PRO A 287 6.57 6.33 38.63
C PRO A 287 7.75 7.13 38.05
N LEU A 288 8.90 7.07 38.73
CA LEU A 288 10.18 7.65 38.39
C LEU A 288 11.03 6.75 37.49
N SER A 289 10.76 5.44 37.45
CA SER A 289 11.45 4.47 36.59
C SER A 289 10.89 4.52 35.17
N ASN A 290 11.79 4.57 34.18
CA ASN A 290 11.42 4.25 32.81
C ASN A 290 11.17 2.74 32.66
N ARG A 291 10.40 2.34 31.63
CA ARG A 291 10.08 0.92 31.39
C ARG A 291 11.32 0.06 31.17
N GLU A 292 12.29 0.58 30.42
CA GLU A 292 13.54 -0.12 30.12
C GLU A 292 14.42 -0.34 31.36
N GLN A 293 14.22 0.44 32.43
CA GLN A 293 14.95 0.32 33.69
C GLN A 293 14.29 -0.67 34.68
N GLN A 294 13.07 -1.13 34.42
CA GLN A 294 12.39 -2.12 35.26
C GLN A 294 13.18 -3.44 35.47
N PRO A 295 13.94 -3.99 34.49
CA PRO A 295 14.78 -5.17 34.71
C PRO A 295 15.91 -4.96 35.73
N VAL A 296 16.44 -3.74 35.85
CA VAL A 296 17.42 -3.39 36.89
C VAL A 296 16.76 -3.46 38.26
N PHE A 297 15.67 -2.70 38.44
CA PHE A 297 14.98 -2.61 39.72
C PHE A 297 14.33 -3.92 40.14
N LEU A 298 13.89 -4.75 39.20
CA LEU A 298 13.41 -6.11 39.48
C LEU A 298 14.52 -6.99 40.07
N ARG A 299 15.73 -6.99 39.48
CA ARG A 299 16.86 -7.79 40.00
C ARG A 299 17.35 -7.28 41.35
N LEU A 300 17.47 -5.94 41.50
CA LEU A 300 17.86 -5.31 42.75
C LEU A 300 16.85 -5.60 43.87
N CYS A 301 15.56 -5.42 43.59
CA CYS A 301 14.47 -5.69 44.54
C CYS A 301 14.41 -7.18 44.92
N LEU A 302 14.53 -8.09 43.96
CA LEU A 302 14.53 -9.53 44.23
C LEU A 302 15.77 -9.96 45.04
N GLY A 303 16.94 -9.35 44.80
CA GLY A 303 18.13 -9.54 45.63
C GLY A 303 17.92 -9.08 47.08
N LEU A 304 17.46 -7.84 47.28
CA LEU A 304 17.15 -7.30 48.61
C LEU A 304 16.07 -8.11 49.33
N PHE A 305 15.08 -8.65 48.61
CA PHE A 305 14.07 -9.55 49.16
C PHE A 305 14.68 -10.91 49.54
N CYS A 306 15.58 -11.47 48.74
CA CYS A 306 16.33 -12.67 49.12
C CYS A 306 17.11 -12.45 50.41
N LEU A 307 17.85 -11.33 50.56
CA LEU A 307 18.56 -11.00 51.81
C LEU A 307 17.60 -11.00 53.01
N ALA A 308 16.56 -10.16 52.97
CA ALA A 308 15.59 -10.02 54.05
C ALA A 308 14.85 -11.33 54.42
N ILE A 309 14.57 -12.19 53.42
CA ILE A 309 14.01 -13.52 53.66
C ILE A 309 15.03 -14.42 54.37
N THR A 310 16.31 -14.37 54.00
CA THR A 310 17.35 -15.22 54.60
C THR A 310 17.65 -14.81 56.03
N ASP A 311 17.76 -13.51 56.30
CA ASP A 311 18.06 -12.98 57.63
C ASP A 311 16.86 -13.18 58.58
N SER A 312 15.62 -13.05 58.07
CA SER A 312 14.40 -13.45 58.80
C SER A 312 14.36 -14.95 59.12
N LEU A 313 14.70 -15.83 58.17
CA LEU A 313 14.77 -17.28 58.40
C LEU A 313 15.88 -17.63 59.41
N MET A 314 17.06 -17.00 59.30
CA MET A 314 18.16 -17.18 60.24
C MET A 314 17.73 -16.83 61.66
N GLY A 315 17.07 -15.68 61.85
CA GLY A 315 16.52 -15.28 63.15
C GLY A 315 15.45 -16.27 63.67
N PHE A 316 14.57 -16.77 62.80
CA PHE A 316 13.55 -17.74 63.18
C PHE A 316 14.15 -19.08 63.63
N TYR A 317 15.10 -19.64 62.87
CA TYR A 317 15.79 -20.89 63.23
C TYR A 317 16.67 -20.73 64.47
N SER A 318 17.34 -19.58 64.64
CA SER A 318 18.13 -19.28 65.85
C SER A 318 17.31 -19.33 67.13
N ILE A 319 16.02 -18.95 67.07
CA ILE A 319 15.09 -18.98 68.22
C ILE A 319 14.45 -20.37 68.41
N THR A 320 14.28 -21.16 67.36
CA THR A 320 13.44 -22.38 67.38
C THR A 320 14.20 -23.71 67.37
N THR A 321 15.28 -23.82 66.59
CA THR A 321 16.02 -25.09 66.38
C THR A 321 17.54 -24.97 66.53
N GLY A 322 18.04 -23.73 66.68
CA GLY A 322 19.43 -23.38 66.41
C GLY A 322 19.68 -23.20 64.91
N PHE A 323 20.48 -22.19 64.57
CA PHE A 323 21.02 -22.03 63.22
C PHE A 323 22.13 -23.06 62.96
N ASN A 324 22.22 -23.57 61.73
CA ASN A 324 23.19 -24.58 61.34
C ASN A 324 23.64 -24.33 59.89
N THR A 325 24.93 -24.12 59.68
CA THR A 325 25.54 -23.96 58.34
C THR A 325 25.49 -25.28 57.54
N GLY A 326 25.25 -25.21 56.24
CA GLY A 326 25.13 -26.37 55.34
C GLY A 326 23.70 -26.75 54.96
N THR A 327 22.75 -25.81 55.00
CA THR A 327 21.34 -26.04 54.64
C THR A 327 20.99 -25.49 53.26
N ILE A 328 19.76 -25.73 52.78
CA ILE A 328 19.27 -25.14 51.52
C ILE A 328 19.06 -23.61 51.62
N GLN A 329 19.02 -23.04 52.84
CA GLN A 329 18.90 -21.60 53.06
C GLN A 329 20.18 -20.85 52.66
N ASP A 330 21.35 -21.46 52.86
CA ASP A 330 22.69 -20.91 52.61
C ASP A 330 22.86 -20.34 51.19
N ILE A 331 22.01 -20.75 50.25
CA ILE A 331 22.00 -20.32 48.84
C ILE A 331 21.50 -18.89 48.68
N LEU A 332 20.64 -18.39 49.58
CA LEU A 332 19.90 -17.15 49.36
C LEU A 332 20.78 -15.90 49.59
N TRP A 333 21.78 -15.95 50.46
CA TRP A 333 22.80 -14.89 50.64
C TRP A 333 23.65 -14.65 49.37
N PRO A 334 24.35 -15.65 48.80
CA PRO A 334 25.07 -15.47 47.54
C PRO A 334 24.15 -15.19 46.35
N LEU A 335 22.91 -15.69 46.35
CA LEU A 335 21.89 -15.34 45.35
C LEU A 335 21.54 -13.85 45.41
N SER A 336 21.33 -13.30 46.61
CA SER A 336 21.08 -11.87 46.82
C SER A 336 22.21 -11.02 46.22
N MET A 337 23.45 -11.25 46.65
CA MET A 337 24.59 -10.45 46.18
C MET A 337 24.84 -10.62 44.68
N SER A 338 24.66 -11.82 44.15
CA SER A 338 24.69 -12.09 42.72
C SER A 338 23.62 -11.31 41.95
N LEU A 339 22.39 -11.20 42.47
CA LEU A 339 21.30 -10.44 41.86
C LEU A 339 21.55 -8.94 41.86
N VAL A 340 22.17 -8.39 42.92
CA VAL A 340 22.66 -6.99 42.94
C VAL A 340 23.71 -6.79 41.84
N GLY A 341 24.65 -7.74 41.67
CA GLY A 341 25.62 -7.74 40.57
C GLY A 341 24.97 -7.82 39.17
N LEU A 342 23.95 -8.64 38.99
CA LEU A 342 23.17 -8.72 37.74
C LEU A 342 22.30 -7.49 37.48
N ALA A 343 21.93 -6.73 38.50
CA ALA A 343 21.31 -5.42 38.34
C ALA A 343 22.33 -4.39 37.84
N ALA A 344 23.57 -4.41 38.35
CA ALA A 344 24.65 -3.55 37.88
C ALA A 344 24.92 -3.75 36.38
N ILE A 345 25.04 -5.01 35.93
CA ILE A 345 25.26 -5.35 34.51
C ILE A 345 24.13 -4.83 33.60
N GLU A 346 22.88 -4.94 34.06
CA GLU A 346 21.73 -4.49 33.28
C GLU A 346 21.62 -2.97 33.19
N TYR A 347 22.28 -2.23 34.09
CA TYR A 347 22.02 -0.80 34.23
C TYR A 347 22.44 0.04 33.00
N PRO A 348 23.69 0.00 32.49
CA PRO A 348 24.03 0.70 31.25
C PRO A 348 23.24 0.18 30.04
N ARG A 349 22.89 -1.11 30.02
CA ARG A 349 22.09 -1.73 28.96
C ARG A 349 20.67 -1.18 28.92
N SER A 350 20.03 -0.98 30.06
CA SER A 350 18.70 -0.36 30.15
C SER A 350 18.67 1.05 29.57
N ILE A 351 19.74 1.83 29.79
CA ILE A 351 19.87 3.20 29.30
C ILE A 351 20.17 3.24 27.80
N ALA A 352 20.93 2.27 27.28
CA ALA A 352 21.09 2.09 25.84
C ALA A 352 19.76 1.70 25.15
N HIS A 353 18.95 0.83 25.75
CA HIS A 353 17.61 0.53 25.23
C HIS A 353 16.68 1.75 25.27
N GLU A 354 16.75 2.58 26.31
CA GLU A 354 16.03 3.87 26.42
C GLU A 354 16.42 4.82 25.28
N GLN A 355 17.72 5.08 25.06
CA GLN A 355 18.21 5.96 23.98
C GLN A 355 17.89 5.41 22.58
N GLY A 356 18.05 4.09 22.37
CA GLY A 356 17.71 3.44 21.11
C GLY A 356 16.21 3.52 20.80
N GLN A 357 15.34 3.45 21.82
CA GLN A 357 13.91 3.70 21.65
C GLN A 357 13.61 5.16 21.31
N ASP A 358 14.25 6.13 21.97
CA ASP A 358 13.97 7.55 21.70
C ASP A 358 14.49 8.00 20.31
N ALA A 359 15.62 7.47 19.83
CA ALA A 359 16.07 7.65 18.45
C ALA A 359 15.08 7.04 17.44
N LEU A 360 14.55 5.84 17.72
CA LEU A 360 13.52 5.20 16.91
C LEU A 360 12.17 5.93 16.98
N ASN A 361 11.79 6.52 18.12
CA ASN A 361 10.55 7.28 18.27
C ASN A 361 10.62 8.61 17.51
N SER A 362 11.77 9.29 17.60
CA SER A 362 12.02 10.56 16.91
C SER A 362 11.98 10.41 15.38
N SER A 363 12.54 9.31 14.85
CA SER A 363 12.45 8.96 13.43
C SER A 363 11.07 8.40 13.01
N ARG A 364 10.30 7.80 13.92
CA ARG A 364 8.98 7.19 13.63
C ARG A 364 7.78 8.12 13.75
N LEU A 365 7.98 9.44 13.89
CA LEU A 365 6.94 10.42 13.56
C LEU A 365 6.47 10.31 12.09
N VAL A 366 7.22 9.61 11.23
CA VAL A 366 6.87 9.31 9.83
C VAL A 366 6.41 7.85 9.61
N ALA A 367 6.62 6.93 10.57
CA ALA A 367 6.46 5.48 10.33
C ALA A 367 5.73 4.71 11.46
N SER A 368 4.42 4.56 11.25
CA SER A 368 3.48 3.56 11.80
C SER A 368 3.89 2.77 13.07
N GLN A 369 3.10 2.97 14.14
CA GLN A 369 3.30 2.43 15.50
C GLN A 369 3.18 0.89 15.65
N ILE A 370 3.19 0.11 14.58
CA ILE A 370 2.66 -1.27 14.53
C ILE A 370 3.72 -2.27 14.06
N THR A 371 4.28 -3.06 15.00
CA THR A 371 4.58 -4.51 14.88
C THR A 371 5.46 -5.01 16.02
N LEU A 372 6.62 -4.38 16.26
CA LEU A 372 7.72 -4.95 17.05
C LEU A 372 7.57 -4.91 18.59
N ARG A 373 6.54 -4.25 19.12
CA ARG A 373 6.31 -4.00 20.57
C ARG A 373 5.90 -5.24 21.40
N ARG A 374 6.22 -6.48 20.97
CA ARG A 374 5.44 -7.67 21.39
C ARG A 374 6.17 -9.04 21.44
N ARG A 375 7.41 -9.14 21.94
CA ARG A 375 7.99 -10.48 22.31
C ARG A 375 8.63 -10.60 23.70
N TYR A 376 8.99 -9.50 24.36
CA TYR A 376 9.28 -9.46 25.80
C TYR A 376 8.58 -8.23 26.41
N SER A 377 7.92 -8.27 27.57
CA SER A 377 7.52 -9.42 28.38
C SER A 377 6.11 -9.21 29.00
N PRO A 378 5.04 -9.79 28.41
CA PRO A 378 3.71 -9.74 29.02
C PRO A 378 3.65 -10.53 30.34
N LEU A 379 4.52 -11.53 30.51
CA LEU A 379 4.63 -12.32 31.74
C LEU A 379 5.17 -11.47 32.89
N VAL A 380 6.28 -10.74 32.72
CA VAL A 380 6.83 -9.90 33.80
C VAL A 380 5.87 -8.76 34.16
N ALA A 381 5.22 -8.13 33.17
CA ALA A 381 4.20 -7.11 33.44
C ALA A 381 2.99 -7.68 34.21
N THR A 382 2.55 -8.90 33.89
CA THR A 382 1.48 -9.60 34.62
C THR A 382 1.91 -10.01 36.03
N ILE A 383 3.13 -10.53 36.19
CA ILE A 383 3.70 -10.91 37.49
C ILE A 383 3.84 -9.68 38.40
N GLN A 384 4.36 -8.55 37.88
CA GLN A 384 4.41 -7.28 38.62
C GLN A 384 3.00 -6.78 38.99
N ALA A 385 2.02 -6.93 38.09
CA ALA A 385 0.63 -6.54 38.37
C ALA A 385 -0.07 -7.43 39.40
N ILE A 386 0.35 -8.70 39.58
CA ILE A 386 -0.27 -9.68 40.48
C ILE A 386 0.50 -9.86 41.80
N SER A 387 1.82 -9.59 41.82
CA SER A 387 2.69 -9.81 42.97
C SER A 387 2.21 -9.16 44.28
N PRO A 388 1.80 -7.86 44.32
CA PRO A 388 1.27 -7.26 45.54
C PRO A 388 -0.02 -7.91 46.05
N PHE A 389 -0.88 -8.41 45.14
CA PHE A 389 -2.10 -9.13 45.51
C PHE A 389 -1.78 -10.49 46.14
N VAL A 390 -0.88 -11.26 45.53
CA VAL A 390 -0.47 -12.58 46.04
C VAL A 390 0.26 -12.45 47.38
N LEU A 391 1.16 -11.47 47.52
CA LEU A 391 1.88 -11.23 48.76
C LEU A 391 0.93 -10.80 49.90
N ALA A 392 -0.01 -9.89 49.63
CA ALA A 392 -1.02 -9.49 50.61
C ALA A 392 -1.94 -10.65 51.02
N LEU A 393 -2.43 -11.44 50.05
CA LEU A 393 -3.29 -12.59 50.33
C LEU A 393 -2.56 -13.70 51.11
N PHE A 394 -1.30 -13.99 50.74
CA PHE A 394 -0.43 -14.91 51.47
C PHE A 394 -0.17 -14.43 52.91
N THR A 395 0.09 -13.13 53.10
CA THR A 395 0.26 -12.52 54.42
C THR A 395 -1.01 -12.64 55.26
N CYS A 396 -2.17 -12.31 54.71
CA CYS A 396 -3.45 -12.50 55.39
C CYS A 396 -3.69 -13.97 55.77
N ALA A 397 -3.35 -14.92 54.89
CA ALA A 397 -3.45 -16.34 55.21
C ALA A 397 -2.51 -16.75 56.36
N LEU A 398 -1.25 -16.31 56.36
CA LEU A 398 -0.32 -16.60 57.47
C LEU A 398 -0.79 -15.99 58.80
N LEU A 399 -1.30 -14.74 58.80
CA LEU A 399 -1.85 -14.11 59.99
C LEU A 399 -3.08 -14.88 60.53
N LEU A 400 -3.99 -15.30 59.66
CA LEU A 400 -5.18 -16.05 60.04
C LEU A 400 -4.90 -17.51 60.45
N LEU A 401 -3.83 -18.13 59.95
CA LEU A 401 -3.46 -19.51 60.29
C LEU A 401 -2.53 -19.62 61.52
N TYR A 402 -1.65 -18.63 61.76
CA TYR A 402 -0.61 -18.72 62.80
C TYR A 402 -0.69 -17.65 63.89
N VAL A 403 -1.36 -16.52 63.66
CA VAL A 403 -1.49 -15.44 64.66
C VAL A 403 -2.89 -15.42 65.28
N ALA A 404 -3.94 -15.51 64.47
CA ALA A 404 -5.33 -15.52 64.94
C ALA A 404 -5.65 -16.63 65.96
N PRO A 405 -5.15 -17.89 65.85
CA PRO A 405 -5.39 -18.93 66.85
C PRO A 405 -4.76 -18.67 68.22
N LYS A 406 -3.83 -17.70 68.33
CA LYS A 406 -3.26 -17.26 69.62
C LYS A 406 -4.24 -16.43 70.46
N GLY A 407 -5.36 -16.01 69.87
CA GLY A 407 -6.47 -15.34 70.57
C GLY A 407 -6.18 -13.93 71.08
N GLY A 408 -7.09 -13.43 71.92
CA GLY A 408 -6.98 -12.14 72.61
C GLY A 408 -6.69 -10.95 71.68
N ASN A 409 -5.89 -10.00 72.15
CA ASN A 409 -5.55 -8.79 71.40
C ASN A 409 -4.80 -9.09 70.09
N LYS A 410 -4.08 -10.22 69.98
CA LYS A 410 -3.35 -10.60 68.77
C LYS A 410 -4.29 -10.96 67.62
N LEU A 411 -5.41 -11.63 67.91
CA LEU A 411 -6.48 -11.88 66.95
C LEU A 411 -7.04 -10.57 66.39
N VAL A 412 -7.38 -9.61 67.27
CA VAL A 412 -7.95 -8.31 66.87
C VAL A 412 -6.96 -7.53 65.99
N LEU A 413 -5.70 -7.43 66.39
CA LEU A 413 -4.67 -6.73 65.63
C LEU A 413 -4.39 -7.38 64.27
N ALA A 414 -4.30 -8.72 64.22
CA ALA A 414 -4.11 -9.48 62.98
C ALA A 414 -5.28 -9.26 62.00
N CYS A 415 -6.52 -9.28 62.49
CA CYS A 415 -7.71 -9.00 61.68
C CYS A 415 -7.73 -7.56 61.14
N ILE A 416 -7.38 -6.55 61.95
CA ILE A 416 -7.30 -5.15 61.50
C ILE A 416 -6.24 -4.98 60.41
N ILE A 417 -5.06 -5.59 60.57
CA ILE A 417 -3.98 -5.54 59.57
C ILE A 417 -4.39 -6.26 58.29
N ALA A 418 -4.98 -7.46 58.38
CA ALA A 418 -5.47 -8.20 57.22
C ALA A 418 -6.55 -7.44 56.44
N LEU A 419 -7.53 -6.84 57.13
CA LEU A 419 -8.55 -5.99 56.52
C LEU A 419 -7.94 -4.75 55.86
N THR A 420 -6.91 -4.15 56.46
CA THR A 420 -6.19 -2.98 55.91
C THR A 420 -5.46 -3.34 54.61
N LEU A 421 -4.75 -4.48 54.57
CA LEU A 421 -4.09 -4.98 53.36
C LEU A 421 -5.10 -5.30 52.26
N ILE A 422 -6.22 -5.95 52.61
CA ILE A 422 -7.32 -6.23 51.67
C ILE A 422 -7.92 -4.93 51.12
N LEU A 423 -8.10 -3.89 51.94
CA LEU A 423 -8.63 -2.59 51.52
C LEU A 423 -7.68 -1.87 50.53
N ILE A 424 -6.38 -1.83 50.83
CA ILE A 424 -5.35 -1.28 49.92
C ILE A 424 -5.41 -1.98 48.56
N VAL A 425 -5.49 -3.31 48.58
CA VAL A 425 -5.63 -4.15 47.37
C VAL A 425 -6.90 -3.84 46.60
N ILE A 426 -8.07 -3.74 47.26
CA ILE A 426 -9.35 -3.43 46.61
C ILE A 426 -9.30 -2.05 45.93
N ILE A 427 -8.82 -1.02 46.64
CA ILE A 427 -8.68 0.34 46.07
C ILE A 427 -7.75 0.32 44.84
N ARG A 428 -6.62 -0.41 44.92
CA ARG A 428 -5.68 -0.56 43.81
C ARG A 428 -6.32 -1.26 42.60
N GLN A 429 -7.09 -2.33 42.80
CA GLN A 429 -7.77 -3.01 41.69
C GLN A 429 -8.87 -2.13 41.07
N ALA A 430 -9.62 -1.36 41.88
CA ALA A 430 -10.59 -0.40 41.38
C ALA A 430 -9.94 0.69 40.51
N LEU A 431 -8.82 1.28 40.95
CA LEU A 431 -8.03 2.23 40.14
C LEU A 431 -7.51 1.60 38.85
N THR A 432 -7.05 0.35 38.90
CA THR A 432 -6.56 -0.39 37.73
C THR A 432 -7.68 -0.65 36.71
N LEU A 433 -8.91 -0.95 37.18
CA LEU A 433 -10.09 -1.10 36.33
C LEU A 433 -10.52 0.23 35.69
N ILE A 434 -10.50 1.32 36.45
CA ILE A 434 -10.79 2.68 35.94
C ILE A 434 -9.77 3.09 34.87
N GLU A 435 -8.48 2.82 35.10
CA GLU A 435 -7.40 3.10 34.15
C GLU A 435 -7.53 2.25 32.87
N ASN A 436 -7.83 0.96 32.99
CA ASN A 436 -8.09 0.07 31.85
C ASN A 436 -9.32 0.51 31.04
N ASN A 437 -10.40 0.93 31.70
CA ASN A 437 -11.58 1.46 31.04
C ASN A 437 -11.29 2.79 30.31
N ARG A 438 -10.49 3.68 30.89
CA ARG A 438 -10.02 4.92 30.23
C ARG A 438 -9.19 4.62 28.98
N LEU A 439 -8.20 3.73 29.09
CA LEU A 439 -7.37 3.29 27.96
C LEU A 439 -8.21 2.62 26.86
N THR A 440 -9.18 1.79 27.24
CA THR A 440 -10.12 1.16 26.30
C THR A 440 -10.96 2.19 25.55
N MET A 441 -11.39 3.28 26.21
CA MET A 441 -12.11 4.37 25.54
C MET A 441 -11.20 5.21 24.64
N GLN A 442 -9.94 5.46 25.03
CA GLN A 442 -8.95 6.15 24.18
C GLN A 442 -8.67 5.36 22.91
N ILE A 443 -8.38 4.05 23.01
CA ILE A 443 -8.15 3.16 21.86
C ILE A 443 -9.38 3.11 20.95
N ARG A 444 -10.60 3.10 21.52
CA ARG A 444 -11.85 3.20 20.73
C ARG A 444 -11.97 4.55 20.01
N GLY A 445 -11.56 5.65 20.63
CA GLY A 445 -11.50 6.97 20.00
C GLY A 445 -10.54 7.02 18.83
N GLU A 446 -9.29 6.57 19.02
CA GLU A 446 -8.26 6.47 17.98
C GLU A 446 -8.71 5.58 16.81
N LEU A 447 -9.33 4.43 17.09
CA LEU A 447 -9.90 3.55 16.07
C LEU A 447 -11.06 4.20 15.28
N VAL A 448 -11.84 5.09 15.89
CA VAL A 448 -12.89 5.84 15.19
C VAL A 448 -12.29 6.96 14.33
N ILE A 449 -11.23 7.62 14.78
CA ILE A 449 -10.50 8.64 14.02
C ILE A 449 -9.82 7.99 12.80
N SER A 450 -9.02 6.95 13.01
CA SER A 450 -8.33 6.21 11.94
C SER A 450 -9.31 5.60 10.91
N ARG A 451 -10.48 5.13 11.35
CA ARG A 451 -11.55 4.70 10.42
C ARG A 451 -12.15 5.85 9.61
N ARG A 452 -12.22 7.07 10.14
CA ARG A 452 -12.67 8.26 9.38
C ARG A 452 -11.61 8.68 8.36
N GLU A 453 -10.34 8.72 8.75
CA GLU A 453 -9.21 8.99 7.84
C GLU A 453 -9.21 8.00 6.66
N LEU A 454 -9.31 6.70 6.95
CA LEU A 454 -9.34 5.65 5.92
C LEU A 454 -10.63 5.66 5.07
N GLN A 455 -11.72 6.27 5.55
CA GLN A 455 -12.93 6.54 4.76
C GLN A 455 -12.79 7.80 3.88
N VAL A 456 -12.07 8.82 4.34
CA VAL A 456 -11.78 10.03 3.55
C VAL A 456 -10.81 9.71 2.41
N THR A 457 -9.66 9.10 2.71
CA THR A 457 -8.67 8.72 1.68
C THR A 457 -9.23 7.73 0.67
N LYS A 458 -10.16 6.84 1.07
CA LYS A 458 -10.87 5.99 0.12
C LYS A 458 -11.80 6.80 -0.79
N ARG A 459 -12.55 7.78 -0.26
CA ARG A 459 -13.41 8.64 -1.09
C ARG A 459 -12.59 9.45 -2.11
N GLU A 460 -11.45 10.00 -1.69
CA GLU A 460 -10.53 10.72 -2.56
C GLU A 460 -10.01 9.82 -3.69
N ALA A 461 -9.69 8.55 -3.41
CA ALA A 461 -9.32 7.56 -4.43
C ALA A 461 -10.50 7.16 -5.35
N ASP A 462 -11.70 6.96 -4.79
CA ASP A 462 -12.92 6.65 -5.56
C ASP A 462 -13.34 7.85 -6.46
N GLU A 463 -13.01 9.09 -6.08
CA GLU A 463 -13.26 10.32 -6.86
C GLU A 463 -12.18 10.58 -7.92
N ALA A 464 -10.90 10.35 -7.58
CA ALA A 464 -9.78 10.42 -8.52
C ALA A 464 -9.90 9.37 -9.64
N THR A 465 -10.38 8.16 -9.32
CA THR A 465 -10.61 7.11 -10.32
C THR A 465 -11.81 7.41 -11.24
N ARG A 466 -12.89 8.00 -10.72
CA ARG A 466 -14.02 8.49 -11.53
C ARG A 466 -13.59 9.58 -12.51
N THR A 467 -12.94 10.63 -12.02
CA THR A 467 -12.49 11.75 -12.87
C THR A 467 -11.42 11.33 -13.89
N ALA A 468 -10.58 10.33 -13.58
CA ALA A 468 -9.69 9.72 -14.56
C ALA A 468 -10.44 8.92 -15.65
N GLN A 469 -11.50 8.20 -15.28
CA GLN A 469 -12.32 7.43 -16.22
C GLN A 469 -13.13 8.35 -17.15
N GLU A 470 -13.72 9.43 -16.61
CA GLU A 470 -14.44 10.44 -17.40
C GLU A 470 -13.52 11.13 -18.42
N LYS A 471 -12.28 11.46 -18.03
CA LYS A 471 -11.26 11.99 -18.96
C LYS A 471 -10.93 11.02 -20.09
N ARG A 472 -10.75 9.73 -19.80
CA ARG A 472 -10.47 8.72 -20.84
C ARG A 472 -11.60 8.60 -21.86
N VAL A 473 -12.85 8.56 -21.40
CA VAL A 473 -14.03 8.51 -22.28
C VAL A 473 -14.15 9.78 -23.13
N LEU A 474 -13.78 10.94 -22.57
CA LEU A 474 -13.73 12.21 -23.30
C LEU A 474 -12.62 12.22 -24.37
N GLU A 475 -11.40 11.77 -24.02
CA GLU A 475 -10.25 11.68 -24.94
C GLU A 475 -10.52 10.72 -26.11
N GLU A 476 -11.08 9.54 -25.84
CA GLU A 476 -11.46 8.55 -26.85
C GLU A 476 -12.52 9.11 -27.81
N GLY A 477 -13.59 9.71 -27.29
CA GLY A 477 -14.64 10.32 -28.10
C GLY A 477 -14.17 11.52 -28.92
N ILE A 478 -13.23 12.33 -28.41
CA ILE A 478 -12.57 13.40 -29.18
C ILE A 478 -11.74 12.80 -30.32
N GLY A 479 -11.05 11.68 -30.08
CA GLY A 479 -10.32 10.93 -31.11
C GLY A 479 -11.22 10.52 -32.28
N ILE A 480 -12.38 9.91 -31.99
CA ILE A 480 -13.35 9.49 -33.01
C ILE A 480 -13.95 10.69 -33.75
N LEU A 481 -14.32 11.77 -33.04
CA LEU A 481 -14.80 13.00 -33.67
C LEU A 481 -13.76 13.62 -34.62
N ARG A 482 -12.47 13.57 -34.26
CA ARG A 482 -11.38 14.06 -35.12
C ARG A 482 -11.21 13.19 -36.37
N GLU A 483 -11.39 11.87 -36.27
CA GLU A 483 -11.34 10.98 -37.44
C GLU A 483 -12.51 11.23 -38.40
N VAL A 484 -13.74 11.37 -37.88
CA VAL A 484 -14.93 11.72 -38.68
C VAL A 484 -14.73 13.06 -39.38
N HIS A 485 -14.24 14.08 -38.68
CA HIS A 485 -13.92 15.37 -39.29
C HIS A 485 -12.85 15.25 -40.38
N ALA A 486 -11.82 14.43 -40.17
CA ALA A 486 -10.77 14.17 -41.17
C ALA A 486 -11.29 13.40 -42.41
N ARG A 487 -12.31 12.52 -42.26
CA ARG A 487 -13.01 11.88 -43.39
C ARG A 487 -13.82 12.89 -44.20
N VAL A 488 -14.59 13.73 -43.53
CA VAL A 488 -15.39 14.80 -44.15
C VAL A 488 -14.50 15.77 -44.94
N ALA A 489 -13.34 16.15 -44.39
CA ALA A 489 -12.35 16.97 -45.07
C ALA A 489 -11.76 16.33 -46.36
N ARG A 490 -11.90 15.01 -46.54
CA ARG A 490 -11.55 14.28 -47.77
C ARG A 490 -12.74 14.10 -48.73
N GLY A 491 -13.87 14.76 -48.47
CA GLY A 491 -15.10 14.68 -49.28
C GLY A 491 -16.04 13.51 -48.92
N ASP A 492 -15.73 12.73 -47.89
CA ASP A 492 -16.63 11.68 -47.40
C ASP A 492 -17.74 12.26 -46.51
N PHE A 493 -18.78 12.79 -47.16
CA PHE A 493 -20.01 13.25 -46.50
C PHE A 493 -20.91 12.11 -45.98
N SER A 494 -20.50 10.84 -46.13
CA SER A 494 -21.19 9.67 -45.54
C SER A 494 -20.71 9.34 -44.13
N ALA A 495 -19.55 9.88 -43.70
CA ALA A 495 -19.05 9.73 -42.35
C ALA A 495 -20.06 10.23 -41.30
N ARG A 496 -20.20 9.53 -40.18
CA ARG A 496 -21.07 9.91 -39.05
C ARG A 496 -20.36 9.69 -37.73
N ALA A 497 -20.56 10.59 -36.77
CA ALA A 497 -20.07 10.45 -35.40
C ALA A 497 -21.02 9.56 -34.58
N PRO A 498 -20.49 8.67 -33.71
CA PRO A 498 -21.31 7.76 -32.91
C PRO A 498 -22.06 8.52 -31.81
N THR A 499 -23.35 8.24 -31.68
CA THR A 499 -24.25 8.89 -30.70
C THR A 499 -24.31 8.11 -29.38
N VAL A 500 -23.15 7.83 -28.79
CA VAL A 500 -23.04 7.17 -27.47
C VAL A 500 -23.44 8.17 -26.36
N PRO A 501 -24.22 7.76 -25.33
CA PRO A 501 -24.53 8.62 -24.19
C PRO A 501 -23.25 9.10 -23.48
N GLY A 502 -23.03 10.42 -23.44
CA GLY A 502 -21.83 11.02 -22.85
C GLY A 502 -21.72 12.52 -23.13
N PRO A 503 -20.69 13.20 -22.60
CA PRO A 503 -20.55 14.66 -22.70
C PRO A 503 -20.41 15.19 -24.14
N LEU A 504 -19.97 14.34 -25.07
CA LEU A 504 -19.78 14.68 -26.49
C LEU A 504 -21.03 14.47 -27.35
N LEU A 505 -22.11 13.87 -26.81
CA LEU A 505 -23.34 13.57 -27.54
C LEU A 505 -23.94 14.80 -28.26
N PRO A 506 -24.02 16.01 -27.68
CA PRO A 506 -24.54 17.18 -28.37
C PRO A 506 -23.71 17.57 -29.61
N ILE A 507 -22.38 17.40 -29.53
CA ILE A 507 -21.43 17.71 -30.61
C ILE A 507 -21.54 16.68 -31.73
N ALA A 508 -21.64 15.38 -31.38
CA ALA A 508 -21.86 14.31 -32.35
C ALA A 508 -23.18 14.48 -33.12
N ILE A 509 -24.27 14.86 -32.42
CA ILE A 509 -25.56 15.16 -33.03
C ILE A 509 -25.47 16.38 -33.96
N SER A 510 -24.89 17.50 -33.50
CA SER A 510 -24.79 18.70 -34.32
C SER A 510 -23.92 18.50 -35.56
N LEU A 511 -22.83 17.72 -35.45
CA LEU A 511 -21.99 17.35 -36.58
C LEU A 511 -22.75 16.48 -37.59
N ASN A 512 -23.47 15.43 -37.13
CA ASN A 512 -24.27 14.58 -38.03
C ASN A 512 -25.34 15.40 -38.78
N LEU A 513 -26.07 16.30 -38.09
CA LEU A 513 -27.04 17.20 -38.71
C LEU A 513 -26.41 18.16 -39.74
N MET A 514 -25.16 18.60 -39.52
CA MET A 514 -24.41 19.40 -40.50
C MET A 514 -24.05 18.56 -41.73
N LEU A 515 -23.66 17.29 -41.54
CA LEU A 515 -23.30 16.37 -42.63
C LEU A 515 -24.51 15.93 -43.45
N ASP A 516 -25.67 15.75 -42.83
CA ASP A 516 -26.94 15.51 -43.55
C ASP A 516 -27.30 16.72 -44.43
N ARG A 517 -27.13 17.94 -43.93
CA ARG A 517 -27.33 19.18 -44.72
C ARG A 517 -26.32 19.32 -45.87
N LEU A 518 -25.05 19.03 -45.64
CA LEU A 518 -24.00 19.08 -46.67
C LEU A 518 -24.22 18.02 -47.75
N SER A 519 -24.58 16.79 -47.36
CA SER A 519 -24.96 15.72 -48.29
C SER A 519 -26.16 16.14 -49.14
N ALA A 520 -27.22 16.68 -48.53
CA ALA A 520 -28.40 17.17 -49.26
C ALA A 520 -28.09 18.36 -50.17
N MET A 521 -27.14 19.24 -49.83
CA MET A 521 -26.68 20.32 -50.73
C MET A 521 -25.84 19.77 -51.89
N SER A 522 -24.95 18.81 -51.64
CA SER A 522 -24.17 18.14 -52.69
C SER A 522 -25.08 17.42 -53.69
N GLU A 523 -26.10 16.70 -53.20
CA GLU A 523 -27.08 16.04 -54.05
C GLU A 523 -27.90 17.04 -54.88
N ARG A 524 -28.28 18.19 -54.30
CA ARG A 524 -28.96 19.29 -55.03
C ARG A 524 -28.07 19.89 -56.12
N GLY A 525 -26.78 20.13 -55.85
CA GLY A 525 -25.82 20.56 -56.87
C GLY A 525 -25.75 19.57 -58.04
N MET A 526 -25.57 18.28 -57.71
CA MET A 526 -25.60 17.17 -58.66
C MET A 526 -26.92 17.01 -59.44
N ARG A 527 -28.06 17.53 -58.94
CA ARG A 527 -29.32 17.62 -59.68
C ARG A 527 -29.34 18.84 -60.62
N TYR A 528 -28.91 20.02 -60.17
CA TYR A 528 -28.77 21.20 -61.04
C TYR A 528 -27.82 20.95 -62.21
N ASP A 529 -26.68 20.29 -61.97
CA ASP A 529 -25.72 19.92 -63.03
C ASP A 529 -26.28 18.94 -64.06
N ARG A 530 -27.35 18.20 -63.75
CA ARG A 530 -28.08 17.36 -64.72
C ARG A 530 -29.12 18.18 -65.47
N LEU A 531 -29.94 18.96 -64.76
CA LEU A 531 -30.95 19.83 -65.36
C LEU A 531 -30.32 20.84 -66.37
N ALA A 532 -29.15 21.39 -66.01
CA ALA A 532 -28.36 22.28 -66.87
C ALA A 532 -27.64 21.55 -68.02
N ARG A 533 -27.63 20.22 -68.08
CA ARG A 533 -27.22 19.44 -69.26
C ARG A 533 -28.44 19.14 -70.14
N ASP A 534 -29.49 18.57 -69.56
CA ASP A 534 -30.74 18.23 -70.27
C ASP A 534 -31.33 19.46 -71.00
N SER A 535 -31.33 20.63 -70.35
CA SER A 535 -31.79 21.89 -70.95
C SER A 535 -30.97 22.31 -72.19
N ARG A 536 -29.65 22.11 -72.18
CA ARG A 536 -28.77 22.43 -73.33
C ARG A 536 -28.98 21.49 -74.51
N GLU A 537 -29.36 20.22 -74.28
CA GLU A 537 -29.74 19.32 -75.37
C GLU A 537 -31.14 19.65 -75.94
N ILE A 538 -32.09 20.09 -75.10
CA ILE A 538 -33.39 20.59 -75.56
C ILE A 538 -33.23 21.85 -76.42
N GLN A 539 -32.34 22.78 -76.05
CA GLN A 539 -32.06 23.97 -76.86
C GLN A 539 -31.61 23.61 -78.29
N LYS A 540 -30.61 22.72 -78.42
CA LYS A 540 -30.12 22.24 -79.73
C LYS A 540 -31.22 21.57 -80.57
N ALA A 541 -32.08 20.79 -79.92
CA ALA A 541 -33.22 20.14 -80.57
C ALA A 541 -34.23 21.17 -81.10
N LEU A 542 -34.46 22.26 -80.36
CA LEU A 542 -35.31 23.38 -80.78
C LEU A 542 -34.72 24.12 -82.00
N GLU A 543 -33.43 24.42 -81.96
CA GLU A 543 -32.70 25.11 -83.03
C GLU A 543 -32.74 24.31 -84.35
N ARG A 544 -32.64 22.97 -84.28
CA ARG A 544 -32.82 22.09 -85.45
C ARG A 544 -34.21 22.18 -86.08
N ILE A 545 -35.28 22.19 -85.27
CA ILE A 545 -36.66 22.33 -85.78
C ILE A 545 -36.84 23.67 -86.50
N VAL A 546 -36.33 24.76 -85.94
CA VAL A 546 -36.41 26.11 -86.55
C VAL A 546 -35.66 26.17 -87.88
N GLN A 547 -34.59 25.38 -88.04
CA GLN A 547 -33.85 25.22 -89.31
C GLN A 547 -34.52 24.26 -90.30
N GLY A 548 -35.72 23.75 -90.02
CA GLY A 548 -36.44 22.81 -90.87
C GLY A 548 -35.89 21.38 -90.85
N GLN A 549 -35.02 21.05 -89.88
CA GLN A 549 -34.44 19.73 -89.68
C GLN A 549 -35.20 18.95 -88.59
N PRO A 550 -35.20 17.59 -88.61
CA PRO A 550 -35.73 16.82 -87.50
C PRO A 550 -34.95 17.11 -86.22
N ALA A 551 -35.65 17.17 -85.08
CA ALA A 551 -35.06 17.50 -83.78
C ALA A 551 -33.99 16.48 -83.35
N TRP A 552 -34.27 15.21 -83.66
CA TRP A 552 -33.44 14.05 -83.38
C TRP A 552 -33.26 13.21 -84.66
N THR A 553 -32.05 12.71 -84.90
CA THR A 553 -31.74 11.77 -86.00
C THR A 553 -31.93 10.33 -85.52
N LEU A 554 -31.96 9.35 -86.45
CA LEU A 554 -32.08 7.92 -86.07
C LEU A 554 -30.93 7.47 -85.13
N ASP A 555 -29.74 8.05 -85.28
CA ASP A 555 -28.55 7.73 -84.47
C ASP A 555 -28.50 8.47 -83.11
N GLN A 556 -29.40 9.43 -82.87
CA GLN A 556 -29.45 10.23 -81.65
C GLN A 556 -30.84 10.17 -81.01
N PRO A 557 -31.18 9.09 -80.27
CA PRO A 557 -32.46 9.01 -79.56
C PRO A 557 -32.63 10.15 -78.54
N PRO A 558 -33.86 10.58 -78.26
CA PRO A 558 -34.11 11.67 -77.30
C PRO A 558 -33.60 11.31 -75.91
N PRO A 559 -33.07 12.28 -75.14
CA PRO A 559 -32.52 12.02 -73.82
C PRO A 559 -33.58 11.44 -72.88
N GLN A 560 -33.20 10.43 -72.10
CA GLN A 560 -34.04 9.87 -71.03
C GLN A 560 -34.02 10.81 -69.82
N SER A 561 -34.60 12.00 -69.97
CA SER A 561 -34.56 13.07 -68.97
C SER A 561 -35.26 12.68 -67.66
N THR A 562 -34.98 13.46 -66.63
CA THR A 562 -35.81 13.49 -65.43
C THR A 562 -37.26 13.89 -65.76
N SER A 563 -38.18 13.61 -64.84
CA SER A 563 -39.63 13.83 -65.00
C SER A 563 -40.03 15.27 -65.32
N GLU A 564 -39.22 16.25 -64.95
CA GLU A 564 -39.53 17.69 -65.05
C GLU A 564 -39.46 18.20 -66.51
N LEU A 565 -38.47 17.75 -67.29
CA LEU A 565 -38.28 18.16 -68.68
C LEU A 565 -38.93 17.21 -69.70
N ARG A 566 -39.36 16.03 -69.25
CA ARG A 566 -40.02 15.00 -70.07
C ARG A 566 -41.24 15.53 -70.87
N PRO A 567 -42.13 16.40 -70.32
CA PRO A 567 -43.26 16.95 -71.06
C PRO A 567 -42.83 17.76 -72.29
N ILE A 568 -41.75 18.55 -72.15
CA ILE A 568 -41.22 19.41 -73.22
C ILE A 568 -40.68 18.54 -74.36
N ILE A 569 -39.91 17.50 -74.03
CA ILE A 569 -39.40 16.53 -75.00
C ILE A 569 -40.55 15.84 -75.74
N THR A 570 -41.61 15.40 -75.03
CA THR A 570 -42.78 14.80 -75.70
C THR A 570 -43.57 15.78 -76.56
N GLY A 571 -43.64 17.07 -76.17
CA GLY A 571 -44.26 18.12 -76.97
C GLY A 571 -43.51 18.37 -78.29
N LEU A 572 -42.18 18.40 -78.25
CA LEU A 572 -41.33 18.55 -79.44
C LEU A 572 -41.46 17.36 -80.41
N ILE A 573 -41.53 16.12 -79.89
CA ILE A 573 -41.81 14.92 -80.70
C ILE A 573 -43.18 15.02 -81.39
N HIS A 574 -44.19 15.58 -80.71
CA HIS A 574 -45.52 15.77 -81.30
C HIS A 574 -45.53 16.89 -82.36
N LEU A 575 -44.82 17.99 -82.11
CA LEU A 575 -44.71 19.13 -83.02
C LEU A 575 -44.00 18.72 -84.33
N GLN A 576 -42.90 17.96 -84.26
CA GLN A 576 -42.25 17.41 -85.45
C GLN A 576 -43.24 16.57 -86.30
N ARG A 577 -44.00 15.66 -85.65
CA ARG A 577 -45.00 14.83 -86.35
C ARG A 577 -46.13 15.65 -86.98
N LEU A 578 -46.51 16.78 -86.38
CA LEU A 578 -47.51 17.69 -86.97
C LEU A 578 -46.97 18.39 -88.23
N LEU A 579 -45.72 18.86 -88.20
CA LEU A 579 -45.07 19.48 -89.36
C LEU A 579 -44.90 18.49 -90.51
N GLU A 580 -44.40 17.28 -90.25
CA GLU A 580 -44.28 16.22 -91.26
C GLU A 580 -45.64 15.88 -91.90
N ASN A 581 -46.73 15.85 -91.12
CA ASN A 581 -48.07 15.56 -91.63
C ASN A 581 -48.68 16.75 -92.41
N GLN A 582 -48.43 17.99 -92.00
CA GLN A 582 -48.78 19.19 -92.77
C GLN A 582 -48.12 19.16 -94.16
N GLN A 583 -46.81 18.93 -94.20
CA GLN A 583 -46.03 18.91 -95.44
C GLN A 583 -46.52 17.83 -96.42
N ARG A 584 -46.75 16.59 -95.93
CA ARG A 584 -47.30 15.48 -96.73
C ARG A 584 -48.70 15.77 -97.29
N ARG A 585 -49.54 16.52 -96.55
CA ARG A 585 -50.87 16.94 -97.03
C ARG A 585 -50.78 18.01 -98.11
N GLN A 586 -49.90 18.99 -97.95
CA GLN A 586 -49.70 20.05 -98.94
C GLN A 586 -49.21 19.48 -100.29
N THR A 587 -48.25 18.55 -100.29
CA THR A 587 -47.79 17.90 -101.54
C THR A 587 -48.92 17.12 -102.24
N SER A 588 -49.70 16.34 -101.49
CA SER A 588 -50.83 15.56 -102.03
C SER A 588 -51.94 16.45 -102.64
N ASN A 589 -52.24 17.58 -102.00
CA ASN A 589 -53.20 18.56 -102.54
C ASN A 589 -52.69 19.20 -103.85
N LEU A 590 -51.40 19.54 -103.94
CA LEU A 590 -50.79 20.09 -105.15
C LEU A 590 -50.77 19.08 -106.31
N GLU A 591 -50.42 17.82 -106.03
CA GLU A 591 -50.51 16.71 -107.00
C GLU A 591 -51.95 16.54 -107.53
N THR A 592 -52.95 16.64 -106.65
CA THR A 592 -54.37 16.53 -107.02
C THR A 592 -54.83 17.71 -107.89
N MET A 593 -54.42 18.94 -107.57
CA MET A 593 -54.72 20.14 -108.37
C MET A 593 -54.12 20.05 -109.79
N GLY A 594 -52.88 19.56 -109.90
CA GLY A 594 -52.18 19.42 -111.18
C GLY A 594 -52.89 18.43 -112.12
N ASN A 595 -53.44 17.35 -111.57
CA ASN A 595 -54.23 16.38 -112.33
C ASN A 595 -55.56 16.96 -112.85
N LEU A 596 -56.18 17.89 -112.13
CA LEU A 596 -57.38 18.60 -112.59
C LEU A 596 -57.08 19.60 -113.71
N LEU A 597 -56.04 20.43 -113.54
CA LEU A 597 -55.59 21.39 -114.57
C LEU A 597 -55.24 20.68 -115.88
N ARG A 598 -54.53 19.55 -115.79
CA ARG A 598 -54.19 18.70 -116.94
C ARG A 598 -55.43 18.22 -117.70
N ARG A 599 -56.42 17.65 -117.01
CA ARG A 599 -57.69 17.21 -117.63
C ARG A 599 -58.42 18.37 -118.31
N PHE A 600 -58.48 19.54 -117.67
CA PHE A 600 -59.19 20.70 -118.22
C PHE A 600 -58.55 21.23 -119.50
N ARG A 601 -57.21 21.28 -119.56
CA ARG A 601 -56.45 21.60 -120.77
C ARG A 601 -56.66 20.55 -121.86
N ASP A 602 -56.58 19.27 -121.52
CA ASP A 602 -56.66 18.19 -122.51
C ASP A 602 -58.06 18.15 -123.18
N SER A 603 -59.15 18.43 -122.45
CA SER A 603 -60.49 18.61 -123.04
C SER A 603 -60.63 19.85 -123.95
N LEU A 604 -59.94 20.96 -123.65
CA LEU A 604 -59.91 22.13 -124.55
C LEU A 604 -59.17 21.81 -125.86
N TYR A 605 -58.18 20.91 -125.84
CA TYR A 605 -57.54 20.40 -127.05
C TYR A 605 -58.44 19.48 -127.88
N GLU A 606 -59.37 18.75 -127.27
CA GLU A 606 -60.39 17.97 -128.00
C GLU A 606 -61.40 18.90 -128.70
N VAL A 607 -61.94 19.92 -127.99
CA VAL A 607 -62.84 20.92 -128.59
C VAL A 607 -62.19 21.59 -129.80
N ARG A 608 -60.91 21.98 -129.69
CA ARG A 608 -60.09 22.56 -130.77
C ARG A 608 -59.99 21.67 -132.02
N ARG A 609 -60.06 20.35 -131.86
CA ARG A 609 -59.94 19.34 -132.93
C ARG A 609 -61.29 18.83 -133.46
N SER A 610 -62.41 19.34 -132.95
CA SER A 610 -63.73 18.98 -133.46
C SER A 610 -63.95 19.56 -134.87
N PRO A 611 -64.64 18.83 -135.78
CA PRO A 611 -64.79 19.24 -137.19
C PRO A 611 -65.58 20.54 -137.38
N LEU A 612 -66.30 21.00 -136.36
CA LEU A 612 -66.97 22.31 -136.32
C LEU A 612 -66.03 23.50 -136.54
N PHE A 613 -64.71 23.34 -136.30
CA PHE A 613 -63.72 24.40 -136.53
C PHE A 613 -62.87 24.21 -137.80
N ASP A 614 -63.12 23.16 -138.60
CA ASP A 614 -62.19 22.72 -139.66
C ASP A 614 -62.70 22.86 -141.10
N GLN A 615 -63.94 23.35 -141.32
CA GLN A 615 -64.46 23.64 -142.66
C GLN A 615 -65.13 25.02 -142.72
N ASN A 616 -64.54 25.93 -143.53
CA ASN A 616 -64.95 27.32 -143.81
C ASN A 616 -64.92 28.27 -142.58
N GLY A 617 -64.58 29.57 -142.70
CA GLY A 617 -64.07 30.30 -143.85
C GLY A 617 -64.11 31.83 -143.68
N HIS A 618 -63.20 32.52 -142.99
CA HIS A 618 -62.14 32.14 -142.05
C HIS A 618 -61.98 33.26 -140.99
N ALA A 619 -61.34 32.94 -139.85
CA ALA A 619 -61.07 33.83 -138.70
C ALA A 619 -62.29 34.29 -137.87
N SER A 620 -62.80 33.42 -136.98
CA SER A 620 -63.63 33.84 -135.84
C SER A 620 -62.77 34.16 -134.60
N PHE A 621 -63.19 35.18 -133.85
CA PHE A 621 -62.56 35.65 -132.61
C PHE A 621 -62.41 34.55 -131.53
N GLU A 622 -63.34 33.60 -131.53
CA GLU A 622 -63.39 32.45 -130.61
C GLU A 622 -62.14 31.57 -130.70
N ARG A 623 -61.63 31.34 -131.92
CA ARG A 623 -60.44 30.49 -132.12
C ARG A 623 -59.18 31.12 -131.50
N MET A 624 -59.10 32.46 -131.48
CA MET A 624 -58.03 33.20 -130.80
C MET A 624 -58.18 33.20 -129.28
N LEU A 625 -59.42 33.31 -128.77
CA LEU A 625 -59.71 33.20 -127.33
C LEU A 625 -59.33 31.81 -126.78
N LEU A 626 -59.74 30.74 -127.46
CA LEU A 626 -59.48 29.36 -127.05
C LEU A 626 -57.97 29.05 -127.07
N ASP A 627 -57.26 29.53 -128.09
CA ASP A 627 -55.80 29.40 -128.21
C ASP A 627 -55.04 30.23 -127.15
N ARG A 628 -55.62 31.35 -126.67
CA ARG A 628 -55.11 32.07 -125.49
C ARG A 628 -55.37 31.33 -124.19
N MET A 629 -56.58 30.81 -123.97
CA MET A 629 -56.91 30.05 -122.74
C MET A 629 -56.02 28.82 -122.55
N ILE A 630 -55.69 28.11 -123.63
CA ILE A 630 -54.75 26.98 -123.59
C ILE A 630 -53.36 27.44 -123.12
N ARG A 631 -52.82 28.55 -123.65
CA ARG A 631 -51.53 29.11 -123.22
C ARG A 631 -51.51 29.56 -121.76
N GLU A 632 -52.57 30.21 -121.29
CA GLU A 632 -52.70 30.63 -119.88
C GLU A 632 -52.74 29.40 -118.95
N LEU A 633 -53.40 28.30 -119.36
CA LEU A 633 -53.43 27.03 -118.61
C LEU A 633 -52.09 26.29 -118.59
N ASP A 634 -51.36 26.23 -119.70
CA ASP A 634 -50.01 25.61 -119.71
C ASP A 634 -49.01 26.41 -118.86
N LEU A 635 -49.09 27.74 -118.85
CA LEU A 635 -48.32 28.59 -117.94
C LEU A 635 -48.63 28.31 -116.47
N LEU A 636 -49.92 28.22 -116.10
CA LEU A 636 -50.34 27.86 -114.74
C LEU A 636 -49.84 26.45 -114.34
N PHE A 637 -49.89 25.47 -115.24
CA PHE A 637 -49.38 24.13 -114.99
C PHE A 637 -47.85 24.13 -114.76
N GLN A 638 -47.10 24.89 -115.57
CA GLN A 638 -45.65 25.05 -115.40
C GLN A 638 -45.31 25.76 -114.09
N GLN A 639 -46.08 26.78 -113.70
CA GLN A 639 -45.91 27.48 -112.43
C GLN A 639 -46.18 26.55 -111.24
N GLN A 640 -47.24 25.74 -111.29
CA GLN A 640 -47.55 24.76 -110.25
C GLN A 640 -46.43 23.71 -110.09
N HIS A 641 -45.81 23.27 -111.19
CA HIS A 641 -44.73 22.28 -111.12
C HIS A 641 -43.47 22.84 -110.44
N SER A 642 -43.21 24.14 -110.54
CA SER A 642 -42.09 24.80 -109.83
C SER A 642 -42.33 24.99 -108.31
N LEU A 643 -43.60 24.96 -107.88
CA LEU A 643 -44.00 25.05 -106.47
C LEU A 643 -43.97 23.69 -105.73
N LEU A 644 -43.86 22.58 -106.45
CA LEU A 644 -43.57 21.28 -105.85
C LEU A 644 -42.06 21.24 -105.47
N PRO A 645 -41.70 21.13 -104.19
CA PRO A 645 -40.30 21.03 -103.81
C PRO A 645 -39.70 19.74 -104.39
N LYS A 646 -38.58 19.85 -105.10
CA LYS A 646 -37.83 18.68 -105.60
C LYS A 646 -37.47 17.78 -104.41
N GLN A 647 -38.13 16.63 -104.29
CA GLN A 647 -37.81 15.62 -103.27
C GLN A 647 -36.47 14.96 -103.59
N ALA A 648 -35.39 15.59 -103.12
CA ALA A 648 -34.10 14.92 -103.00
C ALA A 648 -34.24 13.78 -101.98
N GLY A 649 -34.07 12.52 -102.44
CA GLY A 649 -34.02 11.36 -101.55
C GLY A 649 -35.30 10.53 -101.44
N ARG A 650 -35.80 9.99 -102.57
CA ARG A 650 -36.62 8.77 -102.58
C ARG A 650 -36.04 7.72 -103.54
N PRO A 651 -35.17 6.82 -103.08
CA PRO A 651 -34.81 5.63 -103.84
C PRO A 651 -35.98 4.61 -103.77
N GLY A 652 -36.70 4.44 -104.87
CA GLY A 652 -37.60 3.30 -105.11
C GLY A 652 -36.89 2.26 -106.00
N PRO A 653 -37.14 0.96 -105.84
CA PRO A 653 -36.33 -0.09 -106.46
C PRO A 653 -36.67 -0.35 -107.94
N MET A 654 -35.63 -0.66 -108.71
CA MET A 654 -35.65 -1.39 -109.98
C MET A 654 -34.26 -2.01 -110.18
N ASP A 655 -34.20 -3.29 -110.55
CA ASP A 655 -32.93 -4.00 -110.79
C ASP A 655 -32.29 -3.61 -112.13
N THR A 656 -30.95 -3.60 -112.18
CA THR A 656 -30.16 -4.46 -113.11
C THR A 656 -28.66 -4.27 -112.87
N ALA A 657 -27.91 -5.38 -112.85
CA ALA A 657 -26.44 -5.35 -112.94
C ALA A 657 -26.00 -5.18 -114.42
N PRO A 658 -24.76 -4.72 -114.70
CA PRO A 658 -23.73 -5.72 -114.99
C PRO A 658 -22.27 -5.35 -114.61
N MET A 659 -21.40 -6.36 -114.68
CA MET A 659 -19.94 -6.36 -114.86
C MET A 659 -18.99 -5.63 -113.87
N ARG A 660 -18.05 -6.42 -113.31
CA ARG A 660 -16.63 -6.04 -113.14
C ARG A 660 -15.88 -6.34 -114.45
N PRO A 661 -14.65 -5.82 -114.68
CA PRO A 661 -13.47 -6.61 -114.25
C PRO A 661 -12.25 -5.77 -113.76
N PHE A 662 -11.30 -6.45 -113.11
CA PHE A 662 -9.81 -6.39 -113.20
C PHE A 662 -9.08 -5.02 -113.33
N GLU A 663 -7.95 -4.73 -112.69
CA GLU A 663 -7.02 -5.46 -111.77
C GLU A 663 -6.12 -4.41 -111.02
N LEU A 664 -4.94 -4.61 -110.39
CA LEU A 664 -3.96 -5.72 -110.28
C LEU A 664 -3.35 -5.77 -108.83
N GLU A 665 -2.02 -5.68 -108.63
CA GLU A 665 -1.32 -6.02 -107.37
C GLU A 665 -0.27 -5.02 -106.84
N THR A 666 -0.03 -5.05 -105.52
CA THR A 666 1.27 -5.38 -104.85
C THR A 666 1.00 -5.47 -103.32
N SER A 667 1.29 -6.56 -102.57
CA SER A 667 2.59 -7.18 -102.18
C SER A 667 3.42 -6.29 -101.23
N SER A 668 4.04 -6.71 -100.10
CA SER A 668 4.25 -8.00 -99.37
C SER A 668 4.85 -7.69 -97.96
N ASN A 669 4.96 -8.53 -96.89
CA ASN A 669 4.39 -9.82 -96.43
C ASN A 669 4.99 -10.19 -95.02
N GLY A 670 4.35 -11.06 -94.21
CA GLY A 670 4.93 -11.77 -93.03
C GLY A 670 4.76 -11.13 -91.62
N GLY A 671 4.78 -11.87 -90.50
CA GLY A 671 4.67 -13.34 -90.33
C GLY A 671 5.05 -13.92 -88.93
N GLY A 672 4.11 -14.58 -88.23
CA GLY A 672 4.35 -15.54 -87.11
C GLY A 672 4.40 -15.00 -85.66
N LYS A 673 4.37 -15.81 -84.57
CA LYS A 673 3.94 -17.24 -84.39
C LYS A 673 3.86 -17.67 -82.89
N GLN A 674 2.68 -18.07 -82.36
CA GLN A 674 2.45 -18.93 -81.14
C GLN A 674 3.03 -18.43 -79.76
N ARG A 675 2.74 -18.96 -78.54
CA ARG A 675 2.07 -20.19 -78.07
C ARG A 675 1.49 -20.07 -76.61
N VAL A 676 0.25 -20.55 -76.42
CA VAL A 676 -0.38 -21.32 -75.29
C VAL A 676 0.28 -21.39 -73.88
N THR A 677 -0.53 -21.17 -72.82
CA THR A 677 -0.77 -22.11 -71.68
C THR A 677 -2.14 -21.84 -70.99
N SER A 678 -2.65 -22.80 -70.19
CA SER A 678 -4.08 -22.91 -69.80
C SER A 678 -4.32 -23.27 -68.32
N GLY A 679 -5.56 -23.11 -67.83
CA GLY A 679 -6.08 -23.58 -66.54
C GLY A 679 -6.94 -22.51 -65.85
N SER A 680 -8.25 -22.60 -65.58
CA SER A 680 -9.26 -23.68 -65.38
C SER A 680 -9.23 -24.38 -64.01
N LEU A 681 -10.21 -24.09 -63.15
CA LEU A 681 -11.22 -25.09 -62.68
C LEU A 681 -12.35 -24.45 -61.83
N LEU A 682 -13.51 -25.13 -61.87
CA LEU A 682 -14.74 -24.98 -61.06
C LEU A 682 -14.75 -26.14 -59.99
N PRO A 683 -15.81 -26.49 -59.21
CA PRO A 683 -17.24 -26.14 -59.33
C PRO A 683 -18.09 -26.01 -58.01
N ASP A 684 -19.38 -25.69 -58.16
CA ASP A 684 -20.61 -26.32 -57.59
C ASP A 684 -20.77 -26.69 -56.07
N GLN A 685 -21.97 -26.88 -55.48
CA GLN A 685 -23.36 -26.90 -56.02
C GLN A 685 -24.46 -26.50 -54.98
N GLN A 686 -25.61 -26.06 -55.52
CA GLN A 686 -27.03 -26.14 -55.10
C GLN A 686 -27.49 -26.52 -53.66
N GLY A 687 -28.63 -25.91 -53.28
CA GLY A 687 -29.57 -26.37 -52.24
C GLY A 687 -30.10 -25.23 -51.35
N GLY A 688 -31.39 -25.00 -51.12
CA GLY A 688 -32.60 -25.66 -51.62
C GLY A 688 -33.65 -25.86 -50.52
N GLY A 689 -34.49 -24.87 -50.21
CA GLY A 689 -35.53 -24.97 -49.18
C GLY A 689 -36.44 -23.73 -49.11
N SER A 690 -37.70 -23.92 -48.72
CA SER A 690 -38.77 -22.89 -48.70
C SER A 690 -39.79 -23.14 -47.57
N PHE A 691 -40.94 -22.44 -47.59
CA PHE A 691 -42.06 -22.48 -46.62
C PHE A 691 -41.82 -21.72 -45.29
N THR A 692 -42.39 -20.51 -45.11
CA THR A 692 -43.77 -20.09 -44.67
C THR A 692 -43.92 -20.00 -43.14
N LEU A 693 -44.36 -18.90 -42.51
CA LEU A 693 -45.60 -18.07 -42.57
C LEU A 693 -46.68 -18.52 -41.56
N TYR A 694 -47.30 -17.50 -40.94
CA TYR A 694 -48.50 -17.47 -40.08
C TYR A 694 -48.43 -17.75 -38.55
N ASP A 695 -49.34 -17.02 -37.88
CA ASP A 695 -49.98 -17.23 -36.57
C ASP A 695 -49.22 -16.94 -35.24
N HIS A 696 -49.85 -16.32 -34.20
CA HIS A 696 -51.21 -15.73 -34.13
C HIS A 696 -51.36 -14.50 -33.19
N PHE A 697 -52.57 -13.94 -33.21
CA PHE A 697 -53.08 -12.70 -32.60
C PHE A 697 -53.12 -12.60 -31.05
N ARG A 698 -53.14 -11.33 -30.57
CA ARG A 698 -53.85 -10.77 -29.39
C ARG A 698 -53.59 -11.33 -27.97
N GLN A 699 -53.46 -10.41 -27.01
CA GLN A 699 -54.61 -10.02 -26.17
C GLN A 699 -54.45 -8.62 -25.52
N PHE A 700 -55.57 -8.06 -25.05
CA PHE A 700 -55.74 -6.69 -24.55
C PHE A 700 -56.70 -6.73 -23.35
N LYS A 701 -56.28 -6.38 -22.12
CA LYS A 701 -57.10 -5.75 -21.03
C LYS A 701 -56.39 -5.68 -19.65
N LYS A 702 -56.22 -4.46 -19.14
CA LYS A 702 -56.81 -3.87 -17.88
C LYS A 702 -57.35 -4.80 -16.76
N PRO A 703 -57.50 -4.30 -15.49
CA PRO A 703 -56.76 -3.23 -14.77
C PRO A 703 -56.62 -3.40 -13.21
N SER A 704 -55.91 -2.45 -12.58
CA SER A 704 -56.15 -1.84 -11.23
C SER A 704 -56.05 -2.64 -9.90
N ALA A 705 -55.58 -1.91 -8.87
CA ALA A 705 -55.40 -2.27 -7.44
C ALA A 705 -54.29 -3.32 -7.15
N GLU A 706 -53.51 -3.20 -6.08
CA GLU A 706 -53.47 -2.19 -4.99
C GLU A 706 -52.27 -1.22 -5.09
#